data_AF-A0A1H8FHM8-F1
#
_entry.id   AF-A0A1H8FHM8-F1
#
_cell.length_a   1.000
_cell.length_b   1.000
_cell.length_c   1.000
_cell.angle_alpha   90.00
_cell.angle_beta   90.00
_cell.angle_gamma   90.00
#
_symmetry.space_group_name_H-M   'P 1'
#
loop_
_entity.id
_entity.type
_entity.pdbx_description
1 polymer ?
#
loop_
_entity_poly.entity_id
_entity_poly.type
_entity_poly.pdbx_seq_one_letter_code
_entity_poly.pdbx_strand_id
1 'polypeptide(L)'
;MDPRQDSHATPRAPNTTPPTGGQIPPESEVPGYPVAASETGEAAPRSLPDQGQQSGVQGDGLVKHTGSGATATSVQAEAKEASYSSGTPRNGEHDTVLPPQPVIRAQTRRPRFSLIWLLPLVAVLIALSMAVHNWLQTGPMISIRFQTAEGLVAGKSQVRYKEVVIGTVRSVSLAEQGDGVVVQVQLEGTAAKVANSGTRFWVVRPQLGLGGVTGLGTLLSGAYIGTDAGDYANPKQTEFVGLEQPPAVTRDSKGKRYYLMTNTLGSLGIGSPVFYRRVQVGRVTSYALAKDGKGIGVEVFIDQPYDAYVTPRTRFWNASGIDVSVGSDGVKVNTESLAAIVAGGVAFGEPPESAVPVAAEQIAKAVADTAPEGTRFQLHDNAKVAMSSRSETPVVVRMRYDQSVRGLAIGAPVELGGMPIGEVFETSLDFDQERKNFFVWVDALLYPRQMGDAFLHLMEEAGAASQTAKEQDRAFIRYLVEHGYRAKLKTGNLITGQLYVNIERVPKAPVFSGRYDALPVPFPTVQGANMEQLQTQLSNIANRLEKVRFDEIGTDLQNSLKSATRALDTANRSLNNLTPEARVMLVDAQKALRSAEATMAAVQPAVGPGGVTDQANDALLEVRKAAQSLRGLTDYLKTHPDALLRGRSGAAPQPAPVPMTSGPQGGQ
;
A
#
# COMPACT_ATOMS: atom_id res chain seq x y z
N MET A 1 59.36 58.85 -2.96
CA MET A 1 58.68 59.95 -2.24
C MET A 1 57.36 59.40 -1.75
N ASP A 2 57.03 59.66 -0.48
CA ASP A 2 55.95 59.09 0.33
C ASP A 2 55.27 60.28 1.07
N PRO A 3 53.97 60.27 1.42
CA PRO A 3 53.56 59.73 2.74
C PRO A 3 52.12 59.17 2.91
N ARG A 4 51.99 58.05 3.66
CA ARG A 4 50.97 57.78 4.75
C ARG A 4 49.48 57.61 4.32
N GLN A 5 48.52 56.96 5.02
CA GLN A 5 48.35 56.09 6.23
C GLN A 5 46.86 55.59 6.26
N ASP A 6 46.34 54.62 7.03
CA ASP A 6 46.86 53.54 7.91
C ASP A 6 45.77 52.45 8.17
N SER A 7 46.15 51.22 8.61
CA SER A 7 45.34 50.23 9.37
C SER A 7 44.08 49.57 8.73
N HIS A 8 43.56 48.36 9.09
CA HIS A 8 43.83 47.42 10.21
C HIS A 8 43.50 45.93 9.84
N ALA A 9 44.33 45.00 10.36
CA ALA A 9 44.02 43.64 10.87
C ALA A 9 43.45 42.48 9.99
N THR A 10 44.05 41.28 10.18
CA THR A 10 43.60 39.96 9.71
C THR A 10 43.83 38.92 10.84
N PRO A 11 42.94 37.95 11.11
CA PRO A 11 43.22 36.85 12.03
C PRO A 11 43.82 35.62 11.34
N ARG A 12 44.79 34.97 12.01
CA ARG A 12 45.48 33.75 11.57
C ARG A 12 44.67 32.48 11.83
N ALA A 13 44.90 31.45 11.01
CA ALA A 13 44.59 30.05 11.34
C ALA A 13 45.63 29.45 12.32
N PRO A 14 45.24 28.47 13.16
CA PRO A 14 46.17 27.59 13.87
C PRO A 14 46.45 26.30 13.09
N ASN A 15 47.68 25.80 13.21
CA ASN A 15 48.16 24.57 12.61
C ASN A 15 48.61 23.64 13.75
N THR A 16 48.15 22.38 13.80
CA THR A 16 48.55 21.43 14.86
C THR A 16 48.75 20.01 14.32
N THR A 17 49.99 19.54 14.45
CA THR A 17 50.51 18.20 14.14
C THR A 17 49.93 17.12 15.08
N PRO A 18 49.76 15.85 14.64
CA PRO A 18 49.26 14.77 15.50
C PRO A 18 50.36 14.10 16.35
N PRO A 19 50.02 13.55 17.53
CA PRO A 19 50.87 12.62 18.28
C PRO A 19 50.44 11.14 18.12
N THR A 20 51.41 10.26 18.35
CA THR A 20 51.32 8.80 18.15
C THR A 20 50.93 8.05 19.43
N GLY A 21 50.19 6.93 19.30
CA GLY A 21 50.34 5.76 20.17
C GLY A 21 49.30 5.55 21.27
N GLY A 22 48.61 4.41 21.22
CA GLY A 22 47.73 3.88 22.28
C GLY A 22 47.41 2.41 22.01
N GLN A 23 47.73 1.52 22.95
CA GLN A 23 47.64 0.06 22.79
C GLN A 23 46.21 -0.46 23.00
N ILE A 24 45.87 -1.58 22.35
CA ILE A 24 44.64 -2.35 22.58
C ILE A 24 45.01 -3.58 23.45
N PRO A 25 44.38 -3.79 24.63
CA PRO A 25 44.51 -5.02 25.41
C PRO A 25 43.59 -6.14 24.89
N PRO A 26 43.87 -7.42 25.23
CA PRO A 26 43.19 -8.57 24.63
C PRO A 26 41.90 -9.01 25.34
N GLU A 27 41.10 -9.75 24.57
CA GLU A 27 40.28 -10.94 24.93
C GLU A 27 39.63 -11.02 26.33
N SER A 28 38.30 -11.08 26.34
CA SER A 28 37.50 -11.60 27.45
C SER A 28 36.49 -12.63 26.92
N GLU A 29 36.49 -13.81 27.53
CA GLU A 29 35.99 -15.08 26.99
C GLU A 29 34.78 -15.59 27.79
N VAL A 30 34.04 -16.60 27.27
CA VAL A 30 33.09 -17.49 28.00
C VAL A 30 31.72 -16.83 28.41
N PRO A 31 30.58 -17.58 28.57
CA PRO A 31 30.29 -19.00 28.30
C PRO A 31 29.23 -19.29 27.21
N GLY A 32 29.38 -20.44 26.55
CA GLY A 32 28.26 -21.17 25.94
C GLY A 32 27.54 -22.08 26.95
N TYR A 33 26.30 -22.46 26.65
CA TYR A 33 25.54 -23.48 27.40
C TYR A 33 25.50 -24.82 26.62
N PRO A 34 25.45 -25.98 27.32
CA PRO A 34 25.70 -27.28 26.70
C PRO A 34 24.45 -27.89 26.06
N VAL A 35 24.66 -28.62 24.96
CA VAL A 35 23.69 -29.57 24.41
C VAL A 35 24.12 -30.97 24.84
N ALA A 36 23.29 -31.65 25.63
CA ALA A 36 23.48 -33.05 26.00
C ALA A 36 22.82 -33.97 24.96
N ALA A 37 23.48 -35.08 24.63
CA ALA A 37 22.97 -36.11 23.71
C ALA A 37 22.95 -37.48 24.40
N SER A 38 21.80 -38.16 24.31
CA SER A 38 21.54 -39.58 24.66
C SER A 38 20.01 -39.77 24.61
N GLU A 39 19.38 -40.86 24.19
CA GLU A 39 19.68 -42.04 23.39
C GLU A 39 18.33 -42.81 23.35
N THR A 40 18.12 -43.64 22.32
CA THR A 40 17.25 -44.85 22.25
C THR A 40 16.09 -45.07 23.25
N GLY A 41 14.89 -45.44 22.74
CA GLY A 41 13.77 -45.90 23.58
C GLY A 41 12.57 -46.45 22.80
N GLU A 42 12.70 -47.63 22.21
CA GLU A 42 11.64 -48.33 21.46
C GLU A 42 10.74 -49.16 22.38
N ALA A 43 9.41 -49.06 22.25
CA ALA A 43 8.43 -50.16 22.45
C ALA A 43 6.96 -49.71 22.33
N ALA A 44 6.16 -50.51 21.63
CA ALA A 44 4.69 -50.47 21.63
C ALA A 44 4.12 -51.61 22.52
N PRO A 45 2.89 -52.12 22.31
CA PRO A 45 1.60 -51.57 22.74
C PRO A 45 0.86 -52.52 23.71
N ARG A 46 -0.32 -52.14 24.27
CA ARG A 46 -1.41 -53.13 24.53
C ARG A 46 -2.82 -52.59 24.89
N SER A 47 -3.79 -53.12 24.15
CA SER A 47 -5.10 -53.69 24.56
C SER A 47 -6.23 -52.85 25.21
N LEU A 48 -7.29 -52.68 24.40
CA LEU A 48 -8.74 -52.85 24.73
C LEU A 48 -9.05 -54.09 25.61
N PRO A 49 -10.19 -54.21 26.34
CA PRO A 49 -11.61 -54.20 25.85
C PRO A 49 -12.45 -53.06 26.47
N ASP A 50 -13.58 -52.58 25.91
CA ASP A 50 -14.77 -53.17 25.24
C ASP A 50 -15.93 -53.56 26.20
N GLN A 51 -17.15 -53.21 25.75
CA GLN A 51 -18.51 -53.49 26.24
C GLN A 51 -19.05 -52.82 27.52
N GLY A 52 -20.36 -52.51 27.48
CA GLY A 52 -21.11 -51.97 28.64
C GLY A 52 -22.41 -51.20 28.32
N GLN A 53 -23.16 -51.60 27.29
CA GLN A 53 -24.39 -50.94 26.86
C GLN A 53 -25.57 -51.27 27.80
N GLN A 54 -26.36 -50.28 28.27
CA GLN A 54 -27.84 -50.24 28.12
C GLN A 54 -28.57 -49.13 28.92
N SER A 55 -29.68 -48.67 28.33
CA SER A 55 -30.67 -47.70 28.83
C SER A 55 -31.48 -48.16 30.05
N GLY A 56 -32.10 -47.21 30.78
CA GLY A 56 -32.99 -47.53 31.91
C GLY A 56 -33.83 -46.40 32.52
N VAL A 57 -34.67 -45.74 31.72
CA VAL A 57 -36.01 -45.18 32.08
C VAL A 57 -36.20 -44.46 33.44
N GLN A 58 -36.35 -43.13 33.36
CA GLN A 58 -37.46 -42.30 33.86
C GLN A 58 -38.21 -42.68 35.16
N GLY A 59 -38.22 -41.77 36.14
CA GLY A 59 -39.08 -41.81 37.33
C GLY A 59 -39.23 -40.41 37.96
N ASP A 60 -40.46 -39.90 37.96
CA ASP A 60 -40.84 -38.56 38.47
C ASP A 60 -40.94 -38.53 40.01
N GLY A 61 -41.01 -37.34 40.62
CA GLY A 61 -41.65 -37.21 41.96
C GLY A 61 -40.92 -36.48 43.10
N LEU A 62 -41.23 -35.18 43.22
CA LEU A 62 -41.46 -34.41 44.46
C LEU A 62 -40.40 -34.29 45.60
N VAL A 63 -40.05 -33.02 45.85
CA VAL A 63 -40.07 -32.32 47.15
C VAL A 63 -39.30 -32.93 48.34
N LYS A 64 -38.17 -32.29 48.68
CA LYS A 64 -37.64 -32.24 50.06
C LYS A 64 -37.72 -30.81 50.59
N HIS A 65 -38.46 -30.60 51.67
CA HIS A 65 -38.29 -29.40 52.50
C HIS A 65 -36.98 -29.50 53.29
N THR A 66 -36.18 -28.44 53.23
CA THR A 66 -34.94 -28.29 53.97
C THR A 66 -35.21 -27.89 55.41
N GLY A 67 -34.77 -28.71 56.37
CA GLY A 67 -34.62 -28.31 57.77
C GLY A 67 -33.14 -28.37 58.15
N SER A 68 -32.50 -27.21 58.28
CA SER A 68 -31.19 -27.08 58.93
C SER A 68 -31.20 -25.79 59.73
N GLY A 69 -31.20 -25.92 61.06
CA GLY A 69 -31.06 -24.78 61.96
C GLY A 69 -29.58 -24.42 62.11
N ALA A 70 -29.27 -23.12 62.05
CA ALA A 70 -27.97 -22.60 62.46
C ALA A 70 -27.96 -22.32 63.97
N THR A 71 -26.83 -22.61 64.61
CA THR A 71 -26.57 -22.46 66.04
C THR A 71 -26.04 -21.07 66.42
N ALA A 72 -26.43 -20.59 67.60
CA ALA A 72 -25.67 -19.68 68.46
C ALA A 72 -26.25 -19.85 69.89
N THR A 73 -25.58 -20.48 70.85
CA THR A 73 -24.37 -20.03 71.56
C THR A 73 -24.46 -18.58 72.04
N SER A 74 -24.78 -18.41 73.32
CA SER A 74 -24.21 -17.34 74.13
C SER A 74 -24.08 -17.83 75.59
N VAL A 75 -23.07 -17.32 76.27
CA VAL A 75 -22.64 -17.74 77.61
C VAL A 75 -23.03 -16.65 78.61
N GLN A 76 -23.55 -17.03 79.78
CA GLN A 76 -23.29 -16.29 81.00
C GLN A 76 -23.45 -17.18 82.23
N ALA A 77 -22.67 -16.87 83.27
CA ALA A 77 -22.56 -17.63 84.51
C ALA A 77 -23.18 -16.84 85.66
N GLU A 78 -23.70 -17.53 86.67
CA GLU A 78 -23.78 -17.00 88.03
C GLU A 78 -23.62 -18.13 89.06
N ALA A 79 -23.39 -17.79 90.32
CA ALA A 79 -22.65 -18.64 91.27
C ALA A 79 -23.39 -18.93 92.59
N LYS A 80 -22.76 -19.77 93.45
CA LYS A 80 -23.03 -20.01 94.88
C LYS A 80 -24.29 -20.85 95.19
N GLU A 81 -24.40 -21.58 96.33
CA GLU A 81 -23.57 -21.69 97.54
C GLU A 81 -23.78 -23.05 98.25
N ALA A 82 -22.88 -23.44 99.19
CA ALA A 82 -23.08 -24.17 100.48
C ALA A 82 -24.12 -25.34 100.65
N SER A 83 -23.97 -26.36 101.52
CA SER A 83 -22.92 -26.76 102.48
C SER A 83 -23.14 -28.19 103.07
N TYR A 84 -22.10 -28.69 103.74
CA TYR A 84 -21.93 -29.84 104.66
C TYR A 84 -23.10 -30.44 105.49
N SER A 85 -22.99 -31.75 105.78
CA SER A 85 -22.99 -32.42 107.12
C SER A 85 -23.63 -33.84 107.05
N SER A 86 -22.91 -34.97 107.11
CA SER A 86 -22.26 -35.67 108.24
C SER A 86 -23.16 -36.09 109.43
N GLY A 87 -23.10 -37.37 109.88
CA GLY A 87 -23.45 -37.69 111.29
C GLY A 87 -24.01 -39.06 111.75
N THR A 88 -23.27 -40.17 111.60
CA THR A 88 -23.17 -41.32 112.58
C THR A 88 -24.35 -42.29 112.93
N PRO A 89 -24.07 -43.50 113.49
CA PRO A 89 -25.00 -44.65 113.57
C PRO A 89 -25.21 -45.26 114.99
N ARG A 90 -25.88 -46.42 115.10
CA ARG A 90 -25.84 -47.44 116.20
C ARG A 90 -26.47 -48.76 115.71
N ASN A 91 -25.76 -49.89 115.69
CA ASN A 91 -25.42 -50.87 116.76
C ASN A 91 -26.40 -52.06 116.85
N GLY A 92 -25.86 -53.28 116.81
CA GLY A 92 -26.59 -54.54 116.99
C GLY A 92 -25.73 -55.73 116.56
N GLU A 93 -25.25 -56.52 117.52
CA GLU A 93 -24.29 -57.62 117.35
C GLU A 93 -24.96 -58.97 117.65
N HIS A 94 -24.59 -60.06 116.95
CA HIS A 94 -24.34 -61.41 117.49
C HIS A 94 -24.26 -62.52 116.41
N ASP A 95 -23.07 -63.13 116.34
CA ASP A 95 -22.74 -64.56 116.22
C ASP A 95 -23.36 -65.55 115.20
N THR A 96 -22.45 -66.06 114.36
CA THR A 96 -22.26 -67.48 113.95
C THR A 96 -23.25 -68.20 113.02
N VAL A 97 -22.74 -68.68 111.88
CA VAL A 97 -22.52 -70.12 111.54
C VAL A 97 -21.95 -70.22 110.11
N LEU A 98 -20.88 -71.01 109.91
CA LEU A 98 -20.37 -71.45 108.60
C LEU A 98 -20.99 -72.82 108.25
N PRO A 99 -21.47 -73.05 107.02
CA PRO A 99 -20.71 -73.86 106.05
C PRO A 99 -20.99 -73.47 104.57
N PRO A 100 -20.62 -74.29 103.56
CA PRO A 100 -19.29 -74.45 103.00
C PRO A 100 -19.15 -73.79 101.60
N GLN A 101 -17.91 -73.68 101.10
CA GLN A 101 -17.58 -72.96 99.86
C GLN A 101 -18.11 -73.67 98.59
N PRO A 102 -18.74 -72.94 97.63
CA PRO A 102 -19.02 -73.48 96.31
C PRO A 102 -17.77 -73.48 95.41
N VAL A 103 -17.42 -74.64 94.87
CA VAL A 103 -16.30 -74.80 93.92
C VAL A 103 -16.71 -74.24 92.55
N ILE A 104 -16.49 -72.95 92.32
CA ILE A 104 -16.77 -72.32 91.02
C ILE A 104 -15.72 -72.76 90.00
N ARG A 105 -16.10 -73.67 89.09
CA ARG A 105 -15.31 -73.95 87.87
C ARG A 105 -15.17 -72.67 87.05
N ALA A 106 -13.94 -72.23 86.80
CA ALA A 106 -13.66 -71.11 85.92
C ALA A 106 -14.08 -71.42 84.47
N GLN A 107 -15.23 -70.90 84.05
CA GLN A 107 -15.56 -70.79 82.63
C GLN A 107 -14.94 -69.52 82.06
N THR A 108 -13.91 -69.69 81.24
CA THR A 108 -13.25 -68.62 80.47
C THR A 108 -14.19 -68.08 79.39
N ARG A 109 -15.09 -67.17 79.77
CA ARG A 109 -15.86 -66.37 78.80
C ARG A 109 -14.91 -65.44 78.05
N ARG A 110 -14.65 -65.76 76.78
CA ARG A 110 -14.04 -64.82 75.82
C ARG A 110 -14.87 -63.52 75.82
N PRO A 111 -14.25 -62.32 75.78
CA PRO A 111 -15.00 -61.08 75.66
C PRO A 111 -15.72 -61.06 74.31
N ARG A 112 -17.03 -61.25 74.34
CA ARG A 112 -17.88 -60.98 73.19
C ARG A 112 -18.02 -59.47 73.11
N PHE A 113 -17.19 -58.84 72.28
CA PHE A 113 -17.36 -57.43 71.91
C PHE A 113 -18.82 -57.24 71.48
N SER A 114 -19.50 -56.29 72.13
CA SER A 114 -20.92 -56.05 71.87
C SER A 114 -21.11 -55.59 70.44
N LEU A 115 -21.96 -56.31 69.69
CA LEU A 115 -22.33 -55.98 68.31
C LEU A 115 -22.94 -54.56 68.19
N ILE A 116 -23.40 -54.00 69.32
CA ILE A 116 -23.94 -52.64 69.44
C ILE A 116 -22.86 -51.57 69.15
N TRP A 117 -21.58 -51.86 69.38
CA TRP A 117 -20.47 -50.92 69.12
C TRP A 117 -20.00 -50.91 67.66
N LEU A 118 -20.45 -51.86 66.82
CA LEU A 118 -20.18 -51.83 65.38
C LEU A 118 -20.94 -50.70 64.67
N LEU A 119 -22.14 -50.34 65.13
CA LEU A 119 -22.96 -49.30 64.51
C LEU A 119 -22.28 -47.91 64.50
N PRO A 120 -21.75 -47.36 65.62
CA PRO A 120 -21.00 -46.10 65.59
C PRO A 120 -19.68 -46.21 64.82
N LEU A 121 -18.98 -47.36 64.86
CA LEU A 121 -17.76 -47.56 64.07
C LEU A 121 -18.04 -47.49 62.56
N VAL A 122 -19.11 -48.15 62.10
CA VAL A 122 -19.56 -48.10 60.70
C VAL A 122 -20.02 -46.70 60.32
N ALA A 123 -20.73 -45.98 61.19
CA ALA A 123 -21.11 -44.58 60.95
C ALA A 123 -19.88 -43.67 60.78
N VAL A 124 -18.84 -43.84 61.62
CA VAL A 124 -17.56 -43.10 61.48
C VAL A 124 -16.84 -43.48 60.19
N LEU A 125 -16.81 -44.77 59.81
CA LEU A 125 -16.22 -45.20 58.53
C LEU A 125 -16.96 -44.64 57.31
N ILE A 126 -18.29 -44.56 57.35
CA ILE A 126 -19.10 -43.95 56.29
C ILE A 126 -18.86 -42.44 56.22
N ALA A 127 -18.82 -41.75 57.37
CA ALA A 127 -18.53 -40.32 57.42
C ALA A 127 -17.11 -40.00 56.92
N LEU A 128 -16.10 -40.80 57.32
CA LEU A 128 -14.73 -40.70 56.84
C LEU A 128 -14.64 -40.98 55.33
N SER A 129 -15.36 -41.99 54.85
CA SER A 129 -15.45 -42.34 53.42
C SER A 129 -16.08 -41.19 52.61
N MET A 130 -17.20 -40.62 53.06
CA MET A 130 -17.80 -39.44 52.41
C MET A 130 -16.87 -38.22 52.44
N ALA A 131 -16.17 -37.97 53.55
CA ALA A 131 -15.21 -36.87 53.66
C ALA A 131 -14.05 -37.05 52.66
N VAL A 132 -13.45 -38.24 52.60
CA VAL A 132 -12.37 -38.58 51.66
C VAL A 132 -12.86 -38.52 50.21
N HIS A 133 -14.05 -39.04 49.91
CA HIS A 133 -14.63 -39.02 48.56
C HIS A 133 -14.90 -37.58 48.08
N ASN A 134 -15.49 -36.73 48.93
CA ASN A 134 -15.72 -35.32 48.65
C ASN A 134 -14.40 -34.55 48.48
N TRP A 135 -13.38 -34.87 49.28
CA TRP A 135 -12.07 -34.22 49.19
C TRP A 135 -11.24 -34.68 47.98
N LEU A 136 -11.43 -35.91 47.50
CA LEU A 136 -10.84 -36.40 46.25
C LEU A 136 -11.55 -35.90 44.99
N GLN A 137 -12.84 -35.58 45.06
CA GLN A 137 -13.60 -34.98 43.95
C GLN A 137 -13.37 -33.47 43.84
N THR A 138 -13.15 -32.78 44.97
CA THR A 138 -12.79 -31.37 44.99
C THR A 138 -11.34 -31.19 44.53
N GLY A 139 -11.11 -30.43 43.45
CA GLY A 139 -9.76 -30.21 42.93
C GLY A 139 -8.92 -29.26 43.80
N PRO A 140 -7.68 -28.94 43.39
CA PRO A 140 -6.86 -27.98 44.10
C PRO A 140 -7.45 -26.57 44.01
N MET A 141 -7.30 -25.81 45.10
CA MET A 141 -7.53 -24.37 45.13
C MET A 141 -6.31 -23.67 44.53
N ILE A 142 -6.52 -22.74 43.60
CA ILE A 142 -5.44 -21.92 43.02
C ILE A 142 -5.74 -20.42 43.24
N SER A 143 -4.68 -19.64 43.33
CA SER A 143 -4.68 -18.19 43.51
C SER A 143 -4.14 -17.55 42.22
N ILE A 144 -4.92 -16.69 41.57
CA ILE A 144 -4.51 -16.01 40.33
C ILE A 144 -4.55 -14.50 40.57
N ARG A 145 -3.40 -13.85 40.39
CA ARG A 145 -3.26 -12.39 40.53
C ARG A 145 -3.48 -11.69 39.20
N PHE A 146 -4.45 -10.78 39.13
CA PHE A 146 -4.75 -9.92 37.99
C PHE A 146 -4.57 -8.44 38.38
N GLN A 147 -4.50 -7.53 37.40
CA GLN A 147 -4.51 -6.09 37.68
C GLN A 147 -5.92 -5.60 37.98
N THR A 148 -6.93 -6.17 37.30
CA THR A 148 -8.35 -5.81 37.48
C THR A 148 -9.26 -7.03 37.52
N ALA A 149 -10.28 -6.98 38.38
CA ALA A 149 -11.33 -8.00 38.49
C ALA A 149 -12.56 -7.71 37.61
N GLU A 150 -12.47 -6.76 36.68
CA GLU A 150 -13.61 -6.30 35.89
C GLU A 150 -14.33 -7.45 35.16
N GLY A 151 -15.61 -7.62 35.48
CA GLY A 151 -16.50 -8.66 34.97
C GLY A 151 -16.45 -10.00 35.71
N LEU A 152 -15.48 -10.23 36.61
CA LEU A 152 -15.36 -11.48 37.37
C LEU A 152 -16.23 -11.46 38.63
N VAL A 153 -17.06 -12.49 38.80
CA VAL A 153 -18.02 -12.59 39.92
C VAL A 153 -17.84 -13.91 40.66
N ALA A 154 -17.62 -13.84 41.98
CA ALA A 154 -17.51 -14.99 42.86
C ALA A 154 -18.76 -15.89 42.77
N GLY A 155 -18.53 -17.20 42.64
CA GLY A 155 -19.55 -18.23 42.49
C GLY A 155 -20.24 -18.30 41.12
N LYS A 156 -19.93 -17.38 40.19
CA LYS A 156 -20.54 -17.35 38.84
C LYS A 156 -19.53 -17.47 37.71
N SER A 157 -18.42 -16.73 37.79
CA SER A 157 -17.38 -16.78 36.76
C SER A 157 -16.69 -18.14 36.75
N GLN A 158 -16.69 -18.76 35.58
CA GLN A 158 -16.08 -20.06 35.34
C GLN A 158 -14.62 -19.92 34.92
N VAL A 159 -13.85 -20.99 35.08
CA VAL A 159 -12.53 -21.15 34.47
C VAL A 159 -12.65 -22.20 33.38
N ARG A 160 -12.24 -21.86 32.17
CA ARG A 160 -12.41 -22.71 30.99
C ARG A 160 -11.08 -23.02 30.31
N TYR A 161 -10.98 -24.24 29.80
CA TYR A 161 -9.92 -24.71 28.92
C TYR A 161 -10.57 -25.31 27.67
N LYS A 162 -10.25 -24.76 26.48
CA LYS A 162 -10.88 -25.17 25.20
C LYS A 162 -12.42 -25.14 25.25
N GLU A 163 -12.98 -24.08 25.85
CA GLU A 163 -14.41 -23.90 26.17
C GLU A 163 -15.06 -24.94 27.10
N VAL A 164 -14.31 -25.93 27.60
CA VAL A 164 -14.75 -26.84 28.67
C VAL A 164 -14.53 -26.17 30.03
N VAL A 165 -15.54 -26.19 30.91
CA VAL A 165 -15.41 -25.73 32.29
C VAL A 165 -14.50 -26.68 33.07
N ILE A 166 -13.52 -26.12 33.78
CA ILE A 166 -12.53 -26.86 34.57
C ILE A 166 -12.42 -26.37 36.02
N GLY A 167 -13.20 -25.34 36.38
CA GLY A 167 -13.21 -24.73 37.70
C GLY A 167 -14.14 -23.53 37.79
N THR A 168 -14.30 -22.98 38.99
CA THR A 168 -15.15 -21.81 39.27
C THR A 168 -14.43 -20.83 40.21
N VAL A 169 -14.59 -19.52 39.97
CA VAL A 169 -14.09 -18.46 40.87
C VAL A 169 -14.83 -18.54 42.20
N ARG A 170 -14.10 -18.71 43.31
CA ARG A 170 -14.67 -18.80 44.66
C ARG A 170 -14.73 -17.45 45.36
N SER A 171 -13.70 -16.63 45.21
CA SER A 171 -13.61 -15.29 45.79
C SER A 171 -12.73 -14.37 44.93
N VAL A 172 -12.96 -13.07 45.09
CA VAL A 172 -12.17 -11.98 44.51
C VAL A 172 -11.86 -11.03 45.65
N SER A 173 -10.59 -10.76 45.90
CA SER A 173 -10.12 -9.84 46.95
C SER A 173 -9.06 -8.89 46.39
N LEU A 174 -8.90 -7.71 46.99
CA LEU A 174 -7.76 -6.85 46.69
C LEU A 174 -6.46 -7.53 47.14
N ALA A 175 -5.36 -7.33 46.42
CA ALA A 175 -4.04 -7.72 46.89
C ALA A 175 -3.64 -6.87 48.13
N GLU A 176 -2.89 -7.44 49.06
CA GLU A 176 -2.52 -6.76 50.33
C GLU A 176 -1.74 -5.45 50.12
N GLN A 177 -1.00 -5.35 49.02
CA GLN A 177 -0.22 -4.16 48.64
C GLN A 177 -1.03 -3.15 47.80
N GLY A 178 -2.29 -3.44 47.49
CA GLY A 178 -3.14 -2.62 46.62
C GLY A 178 -2.76 -2.63 45.13
N ASP A 179 -1.79 -3.45 44.72
CA ASP A 179 -1.22 -3.48 43.36
C ASP A 179 -1.99 -4.38 42.37
N GLY A 180 -3.21 -4.78 42.72
CA GLY A 180 -4.08 -5.61 41.89
C GLY A 180 -5.11 -6.36 42.71
N VAL A 181 -5.62 -7.45 42.13
CA VAL A 181 -6.63 -8.34 42.73
C VAL A 181 -6.16 -9.79 42.73
N VAL A 182 -6.50 -10.50 43.80
CA VAL A 182 -6.28 -11.92 43.96
C VAL A 182 -7.62 -12.63 43.77
N VAL A 183 -7.67 -13.51 42.78
CA VAL A 183 -8.85 -14.31 42.44
C VAL A 183 -8.57 -15.75 42.84
N GLN A 184 -9.31 -16.25 43.84
CA GLN A 184 -9.20 -17.66 44.22
C GLN A 184 -10.14 -18.50 43.37
N VAL A 185 -9.60 -19.51 42.69
CA VAL A 185 -10.32 -20.44 41.81
C VAL A 185 -10.30 -21.84 42.42
N GLN A 186 -11.47 -22.46 42.48
CA GLN A 186 -11.62 -23.87 42.81
C GLN A 186 -11.62 -24.67 41.49
N LEU A 187 -10.59 -25.48 41.25
CA LEU A 187 -10.57 -26.40 40.11
C LEU A 187 -11.38 -27.68 40.40
N GLU A 188 -11.80 -28.37 39.35
CA GLU A 188 -12.34 -29.73 39.44
C GLU A 188 -11.21 -30.76 39.63
N GLY A 189 -11.50 -31.90 40.28
CA GLY A 189 -10.50 -32.95 40.51
C GLY A 189 -9.85 -33.50 39.22
N THR A 190 -10.63 -33.57 38.14
CA THR A 190 -10.18 -33.94 36.78
C THR A 190 -9.17 -32.94 36.20
N ALA A 191 -9.31 -31.66 36.54
CA ALA A 191 -8.48 -30.56 36.05
C ALA A 191 -7.22 -30.30 36.89
N ALA A 192 -6.98 -31.06 37.97
CA ALA A 192 -5.88 -30.85 38.91
C ALA A 192 -4.48 -30.85 38.26
N LYS A 193 -4.30 -31.46 37.08
CA LYS A 193 -3.03 -31.45 36.32
C LYS A 193 -2.78 -30.14 35.55
N VAL A 194 -3.82 -29.32 35.34
CA VAL A 194 -3.71 -28.00 34.69
C VAL A 194 -3.05 -26.98 35.63
N ALA A 195 -3.08 -27.21 36.95
CA ALA A 195 -2.36 -26.38 37.94
C ALA A 195 -0.85 -26.71 37.98
N ASN A 196 -0.12 -26.32 36.93
CA ASN A 196 1.33 -26.54 36.77
C ASN A 196 2.06 -25.27 36.30
N SER A 197 3.37 -25.19 36.50
CA SER A 197 4.17 -23.97 36.26
C SER A 197 4.24 -23.47 34.80
N GLY A 198 3.75 -24.24 33.83
CA GLY A 198 3.65 -23.82 32.44
C GLY A 198 2.30 -23.20 32.05
N THR A 199 1.30 -23.23 32.94
CA THR A 199 -0.08 -22.84 32.65
C THR A 199 -0.29 -21.33 32.71
N ARG A 200 -1.02 -20.81 31.71
CA ARG A 200 -1.37 -19.40 31.58
C ARG A 200 -2.87 -19.21 31.76
N PHE A 201 -3.27 -18.20 32.52
CA PHE A 201 -4.66 -17.81 32.73
C PHE A 201 -4.89 -16.38 32.24
N TRP A 202 -6.06 -16.06 31.71
CA TRP A 202 -6.43 -14.70 31.30
C TRP A 202 -7.91 -14.42 31.47
N VAL A 203 -8.31 -13.15 31.60
CA VAL A 203 -9.73 -12.78 31.63
C VAL A 203 -10.28 -12.65 30.21
N VAL A 204 -11.39 -13.34 29.91
CA VAL A 204 -12.16 -13.16 28.67
C VAL A 204 -13.38 -12.30 28.98
N ARG A 205 -13.41 -11.10 28.38
CA ARG A 205 -14.49 -10.10 28.47
C ARG A 205 -15.20 -9.99 27.12
N PRO A 206 -16.49 -9.60 27.06
CA PRO A 206 -17.14 -9.26 25.80
C PRO A 206 -16.42 -8.10 25.13
N GLN A 207 -16.12 -8.21 23.83
CA GLN A 207 -15.53 -7.13 23.06
C GLN A 207 -16.38 -6.84 21.83
N LEU A 208 -16.82 -5.58 21.69
CA LEU A 208 -17.36 -5.05 20.45
C LEU A 208 -16.19 -4.46 19.65
N GLY A 209 -15.86 -5.09 18.52
CA GLY A 209 -14.92 -4.56 17.53
C GLY A 209 -15.63 -4.21 16.22
N LEU A 210 -15.01 -3.35 15.42
CA LEU A 210 -15.52 -2.98 14.09
C LEU A 210 -15.53 -4.17 13.09
N GLY A 211 -14.78 -5.24 13.39
CA GLY A 211 -14.76 -6.49 12.62
C GLY A 211 -15.71 -7.59 13.13
N GLY A 212 -16.50 -7.36 14.18
CA GLY A 212 -17.43 -8.34 14.75
C GLY A 212 -17.50 -8.32 16.28
N VAL A 213 -18.40 -9.13 16.84
CA VAL A 213 -18.56 -9.28 18.30
C VAL A 213 -17.93 -10.59 18.75
N THR A 214 -16.87 -10.52 19.54
CA THR A 214 -16.26 -11.71 20.16
C THR A 214 -16.83 -11.90 21.57
N GLY A 215 -16.95 -13.18 21.98
CA GLY A 215 -17.43 -13.51 23.31
C GLY A 215 -18.94 -13.31 23.54
N LEU A 216 -19.80 -13.49 22.52
CA LEU A 216 -21.27 -13.39 22.68
C LEU A 216 -21.83 -14.22 23.86
N GLY A 217 -21.22 -15.36 24.19
CA GLY A 217 -21.60 -16.16 25.38
C GLY A 217 -21.41 -15.42 26.71
N THR A 218 -20.50 -14.43 26.79
CA THR A 218 -20.26 -13.62 27.99
C THR A 218 -21.36 -12.58 28.26
N LEU A 219 -22.18 -12.22 27.26
CA LEU A 219 -23.39 -11.41 27.49
C LEU A 219 -24.43 -12.16 28.34
N LEU A 220 -24.45 -13.51 28.27
CA LEU A 220 -25.37 -14.35 29.03
C LEU A 220 -24.73 -14.91 30.31
N SER A 221 -23.44 -15.25 30.28
CA SER A 221 -22.74 -15.92 31.38
C SER A 221 -21.81 -15.03 32.22
N GLY A 222 -21.57 -13.77 31.81
CA GLY A 222 -20.54 -12.90 32.41
C GLY A 222 -19.12 -13.21 31.91
N ALA A 223 -18.13 -12.49 32.43
CA ALA A 223 -16.73 -12.73 32.09
C ALA A 223 -16.23 -14.04 32.75
N TYR A 224 -15.32 -14.73 32.06
CA TYR A 224 -14.73 -15.99 32.50
C TYR A 224 -13.22 -15.95 32.39
N ILE A 225 -12.54 -16.90 33.04
CA ILE A 225 -11.09 -17.04 32.95
C ILE A 225 -10.77 -18.10 31.89
N GLY A 226 -10.08 -17.70 30.82
CA GLY A 226 -9.49 -18.61 29.85
C GLY A 226 -8.18 -19.21 30.37
N THR A 227 -7.87 -20.42 29.91
CA THR A 227 -6.70 -21.20 30.32
C THR A 227 -5.96 -21.75 29.12
N ASP A 228 -4.64 -21.83 29.19
CA ASP A 228 -3.73 -22.53 28.27
C ASP A 228 -2.82 -23.40 29.14
N ALA A 229 -3.06 -24.71 29.14
CA ALA A 229 -2.39 -25.64 30.03
C ALA A 229 -0.90 -25.78 29.67
N GLY A 230 -0.02 -25.69 30.67
CA GLY A 230 1.37 -26.06 30.52
C GLY A 230 1.55 -27.56 30.32
N ASP A 231 2.77 -27.96 29.97
CA ASP A 231 3.15 -29.39 29.93
C ASP A 231 2.80 -30.06 31.27
N TYR A 232 2.07 -31.18 31.21
CA TYR A 232 1.66 -31.94 32.39
C TYR A 232 2.82 -32.60 33.15
N ALA A 233 4.04 -32.61 32.57
CA ALA A 233 5.27 -32.98 33.26
C ALA A 233 5.81 -31.88 34.20
N ASN A 234 5.34 -30.63 34.07
CA ASN A 234 5.79 -29.52 34.92
C ASN A 234 5.38 -29.71 36.38
N PRO A 235 6.15 -29.16 37.35
CA PRO A 235 5.78 -29.18 38.75
C PRO A 235 4.42 -28.50 38.99
N LYS A 236 3.66 -29.03 39.95
CA LYS A 236 2.40 -28.43 40.39
C LYS A 236 2.65 -27.04 40.95
N GLN A 237 1.74 -26.12 40.64
CA GLN A 237 1.79 -24.72 41.09
C GLN A 237 0.38 -24.27 41.47
N THR A 238 0.27 -23.51 42.56
CA THR A 238 -1.02 -23.02 43.09
C THR A 238 -1.17 -21.51 42.98
N GLU A 239 -0.09 -20.77 42.74
CA GLU A 239 -0.10 -19.31 42.60
C GLU A 239 0.29 -18.91 41.17
N PHE A 240 -0.51 -18.04 40.54
CA PHE A 240 -0.36 -17.67 39.14
C PHE A 240 -0.46 -16.17 38.94
N VAL A 241 0.24 -15.65 37.93
CA VAL A 241 0.01 -14.30 37.40
C VAL A 241 -0.90 -14.44 36.19
N GLY A 242 -2.06 -13.79 36.24
CA GLY A 242 -3.03 -13.75 35.17
C GLY A 242 -2.70 -12.67 34.14
N LEU A 243 -3.00 -12.95 32.87
CA LEU A 243 -2.86 -12.00 31.77
C LEU A 243 -4.17 -11.23 31.57
N GLU A 244 -4.08 -9.92 31.32
CA GLU A 244 -5.26 -9.08 31.04
C GLU A 244 -5.80 -9.24 29.60
N GLN A 245 -4.99 -9.82 28.71
CA GLN A 245 -5.36 -10.13 27.33
C GLN A 245 -5.10 -11.62 27.05
N PRO A 246 -5.90 -12.25 26.17
CA PRO A 246 -5.64 -13.62 25.73
C PRO A 246 -4.25 -13.71 25.08
N PRO A 247 -3.47 -14.77 25.37
CA PRO A 247 -2.22 -15.00 24.66
C PRO A 247 -2.52 -15.21 23.17
N ALA A 248 -1.89 -14.41 22.30
CA ALA A 248 -2.21 -14.42 20.88
C ALA A 248 -1.92 -15.76 20.18
N VAL A 249 -1.09 -16.62 20.79
CA VAL A 249 -0.83 -18.01 20.40
C VAL A 249 -0.88 -18.91 21.64
N THR A 250 -1.78 -19.91 21.63
CA THR A 250 -1.85 -20.99 22.63
C THR A 250 -0.87 -22.10 22.27
N ARG A 251 -0.48 -22.96 23.24
CA ARG A 251 0.48 -24.04 22.98
C ARG A 251 -0.01 -25.07 21.95
N ASP A 252 -1.32 -25.22 21.82
CA ASP A 252 -1.96 -26.09 20.81
C ASP A 252 -1.95 -25.51 19.39
N SER A 253 -1.71 -24.21 19.22
CA SER A 253 -1.72 -23.57 17.91
C SER A 253 -0.47 -23.98 17.12
N LYS A 254 -0.64 -24.85 16.13
CA LYS A 254 0.43 -25.27 15.22
C LYS A 254 0.61 -24.24 14.10
N GLY A 255 1.85 -23.85 13.82
CA GLY A 255 2.19 -22.80 12.87
C GLY A 255 3.59 -22.25 13.13
N LYS A 256 3.93 -21.15 12.45
CA LYS A 256 5.21 -20.45 12.61
C LYS A 256 5.00 -18.96 12.90
N ARG A 257 5.90 -18.38 13.68
CA ARG A 257 5.99 -16.95 13.95
C ARG A 257 7.03 -16.27 13.08
N TYR A 258 6.73 -15.06 12.63
CA TYR A 258 7.61 -14.22 11.84
C TYR A 258 7.56 -12.77 12.34
N TYR A 259 8.62 -12.01 12.11
CA TYR A 259 8.71 -10.60 12.53
C TYR A 259 8.74 -9.68 11.31
N LEU A 260 7.76 -8.80 11.20
CA LEU A 260 7.63 -7.83 10.12
C LEU A 260 8.09 -6.46 10.60
N MET A 261 9.03 -5.84 9.89
CA MET A 261 9.55 -4.51 10.19
C MET A 261 8.81 -3.46 9.37
N THR A 262 8.37 -2.38 9.99
CA THR A 262 7.72 -1.24 9.33
C THR A 262 8.12 0.09 9.97
N ASN A 263 8.03 1.18 9.22
CA ASN A 263 8.20 2.53 9.76
C ASN A 263 6.92 3.02 10.46
N THR A 264 5.75 2.48 10.10
CA THR A 264 4.44 2.87 10.67
C THR A 264 3.53 1.67 10.87
N LEU A 265 2.76 1.65 11.96
CA LEU A 265 1.82 0.55 12.27
C LEU A 265 0.58 0.57 11.35
N GLY A 266 0.22 1.75 10.84
CA GLY A 266 -1.01 1.96 10.09
C GLY A 266 -2.24 1.57 10.91
N SER A 267 -3.14 0.80 10.30
CA SER A 267 -4.36 0.25 10.90
C SER A 267 -4.19 -1.17 11.46
N LEU A 268 -2.96 -1.64 11.67
CA LEU A 268 -2.72 -2.99 12.22
C LEU A 268 -2.91 -3.00 13.74
N GLY A 269 -3.66 -3.99 14.23
CA GLY A 269 -3.84 -4.27 15.65
C GLY A 269 -3.51 -5.72 15.99
N ILE A 270 -3.45 -6.03 17.29
CA ILE A 270 -3.37 -7.43 17.75
C ILE A 270 -4.65 -8.15 17.30
N GLY A 271 -4.49 -9.30 16.65
CA GLY A 271 -5.58 -10.05 16.03
C GLY A 271 -5.93 -9.65 14.60
N SER A 272 -5.32 -8.60 14.02
CA SER A 272 -5.54 -8.29 12.59
C SER A 272 -5.17 -9.50 11.71
N PRO A 273 -6.01 -9.87 10.73
CA PRO A 273 -5.81 -11.06 9.91
C PRO A 273 -4.56 -10.97 9.03
N VAL A 274 -3.90 -12.11 8.83
CA VAL A 274 -2.85 -12.30 7.82
C VAL A 274 -3.43 -13.11 6.66
N PHE A 275 -3.29 -12.60 5.44
CA PHE A 275 -3.85 -13.19 4.22
C PHE A 275 -2.78 -13.76 3.29
N TYR A 276 -3.10 -14.91 2.67
CA TYR A 276 -2.39 -15.43 1.51
C TYR A 276 -3.41 -15.67 0.39
N ARG A 277 -3.20 -15.07 -0.78
CA ARG A 277 -4.14 -15.13 -1.92
C ARG A 277 -5.59 -14.80 -1.52
N ARG A 278 -5.78 -13.82 -0.62
CA ARG A 278 -7.07 -13.38 0.00
C ARG A 278 -7.76 -14.38 0.95
N VAL A 279 -7.13 -15.52 1.25
CA VAL A 279 -7.57 -16.44 2.32
C VAL A 279 -6.90 -16.03 3.62
N GLN A 280 -7.64 -15.98 4.74
CA GLN A 280 -7.02 -15.75 6.06
C GLN A 280 -6.27 -17.01 6.48
N VAL A 281 -4.98 -16.86 6.78
CA VAL A 281 -4.04 -17.95 7.10
C VAL A 281 -3.25 -17.70 8.39
N GLY A 282 -3.55 -16.62 9.10
CA GLY A 282 -2.82 -16.21 10.29
C GLY A 282 -3.39 -14.93 10.92
N ARG A 283 -2.65 -14.40 11.90
CA ARG A 283 -2.99 -13.20 12.67
C ARG A 283 -1.76 -12.47 13.18
N VAL A 284 -1.86 -11.16 13.34
CA VAL A 284 -0.88 -10.35 14.10
C VAL A 284 -0.98 -10.73 15.58
N THR A 285 0.16 -11.05 16.22
CA THR A 285 0.22 -11.52 17.61
C THR A 285 0.67 -10.45 18.59
N SER A 286 1.63 -9.62 18.19
CA SER A 286 2.13 -8.51 18.99
C SER A 286 2.72 -7.43 18.09
N TYR A 287 2.93 -6.23 18.63
CA TYR A 287 3.78 -5.22 18.01
C TYR A 287 4.54 -4.45 19.09
N ALA A 288 5.73 -3.97 18.76
CA ALA A 288 6.55 -3.16 19.63
C ALA A 288 7.32 -2.11 18.84
N LEU A 289 7.42 -0.89 19.38
CA LEU A 289 8.35 0.12 18.87
C LEU A 289 9.78 -0.37 19.11
N ALA A 290 10.63 -0.26 18.08
CA ALA A 290 12.05 -0.56 18.21
C ALA A 290 12.73 0.39 19.20
N LYS A 291 13.81 -0.09 19.85
CA LYS A 291 14.50 0.67 20.92
C LYS A 291 15.10 2.01 20.46
N ASP A 292 15.30 2.19 19.15
CA ASP A 292 15.79 3.42 18.55
C ASP A 292 14.66 4.41 18.16
N GLY A 293 13.40 4.02 18.32
CA GLY A 293 12.22 4.80 17.96
C GLY A 293 11.97 4.96 16.45
N LYS A 294 12.75 4.30 15.57
CA LYS A 294 12.71 4.53 14.13
C LYS A 294 11.86 3.54 13.34
N GLY A 295 11.45 2.45 13.95
CA GLY A 295 10.61 1.43 13.33
C GLY A 295 9.82 0.64 14.35
N ILE A 296 8.91 -0.19 13.86
CA ILE A 296 8.00 -1.02 14.65
C ILE A 296 8.18 -2.47 14.18
N GLY A 297 8.44 -3.37 15.12
CA GLY A 297 8.42 -4.80 14.88
C GLY A 297 7.03 -5.34 15.16
N VAL A 298 6.37 -5.88 14.13
CA VAL A 298 5.07 -6.55 14.21
C VAL A 298 5.31 -8.06 14.15
N GLU A 299 4.91 -8.78 15.18
CA GLU A 299 4.96 -10.25 15.19
C GLU A 299 3.68 -10.80 14.55
N VAL A 300 3.83 -11.76 13.65
CA VAL A 300 2.70 -12.47 13.02
C VAL A 300 2.84 -13.97 13.23
N PHE A 301 1.70 -14.64 13.44
CA PHE A 301 1.60 -16.09 13.46
C PHE A 301 0.82 -16.57 12.26
N ILE A 302 1.36 -17.55 11.53
CA ILE A 302 0.75 -18.18 10.37
C ILE A 302 0.47 -19.64 10.73
N ASP A 303 -0.80 -20.03 10.66
CA ASP A 303 -1.31 -21.31 11.10
C ASP A 303 -0.89 -22.44 10.13
N GLN A 304 -0.64 -23.65 10.63
CA GLN A 304 -0.43 -24.83 9.76
C GLN A 304 -1.72 -25.19 9.01
N PRO A 305 -1.66 -25.58 7.72
CA PRO A 305 -0.46 -25.89 6.91
C PRO A 305 0.07 -24.69 6.08
N TYR A 306 -0.41 -23.47 6.34
CA TYR A 306 -0.08 -22.29 5.52
C TYR A 306 1.31 -21.72 5.79
N ASP A 307 1.92 -22.07 6.93
CA ASP A 307 3.29 -21.74 7.29
C ASP A 307 4.30 -22.21 6.23
N ALA A 308 4.00 -23.30 5.51
CA ALA A 308 4.77 -23.81 4.38
C ALA A 308 4.88 -22.83 3.18
N TYR A 309 3.95 -21.89 3.02
CA TYR A 309 3.96 -20.91 1.93
C TYR A 309 4.83 -19.67 2.20
N VAL A 310 5.50 -19.62 3.36
CA VAL A 310 6.44 -18.55 3.70
C VAL A 310 7.86 -19.03 3.39
N THR A 311 8.49 -18.44 2.39
CA THR A 311 9.86 -18.73 1.96
C THR A 311 10.75 -17.50 2.19
N PRO A 312 12.09 -17.61 2.05
CA PRO A 312 12.97 -16.44 2.05
C PRO A 312 12.64 -15.40 0.95
N ARG A 313 11.87 -15.78 -0.08
CA ARG A 313 11.43 -14.90 -1.18
C ARG A 313 10.11 -14.19 -0.90
N THR A 314 9.37 -14.60 0.14
CA THR A 314 8.10 -13.96 0.51
C THR A 314 8.26 -12.46 0.75
N ARG A 315 7.24 -11.70 0.35
CA ARG A 315 7.08 -10.27 0.58
C ARG A 315 5.76 -10.05 1.31
N PHE A 316 5.78 -9.22 2.35
CA PHE A 316 4.62 -8.86 3.14
C PHE A 316 4.21 -7.42 2.82
N TRP A 317 2.91 -7.15 2.67
CA TRP A 317 2.38 -5.80 2.54
C TRP A 317 1.20 -5.55 3.47
N ASN A 318 0.99 -4.29 3.80
CA ASN A 318 -0.24 -3.84 4.41
C ASN A 318 -1.40 -4.02 3.40
N ALA A 319 -2.40 -4.80 3.78
CA ALA A 319 -3.59 -5.08 2.98
C ALA A 319 -4.79 -4.18 3.37
N SER A 320 -4.53 -3.14 4.16
CA SER A 320 -5.55 -2.23 4.68
C SER A 320 -5.76 -1.02 3.77
N GLY A 321 -7.01 -0.56 3.67
CA GLY A 321 -7.38 0.65 2.94
C GLY A 321 -7.75 0.43 1.47
N ILE A 322 -7.85 1.54 0.73
CA ILE A 322 -8.23 1.58 -0.68
C ILE A 322 -7.09 2.24 -1.44
N ASP A 323 -6.40 1.49 -2.31
CA ASP A 323 -5.36 2.03 -3.17
C ASP A 323 -6.01 2.57 -4.45
N VAL A 324 -6.13 3.90 -4.53
CA VAL A 324 -6.62 4.61 -5.72
C VAL A 324 -5.43 5.19 -6.45
N SER A 325 -5.16 4.67 -7.65
CA SER A 325 -4.15 5.19 -8.56
C SER A 325 -4.83 5.84 -9.77
N VAL A 326 -4.33 7.02 -10.17
CA VAL A 326 -4.80 7.75 -11.35
C VAL A 326 -3.65 7.80 -12.35
N GLY A 327 -3.78 7.09 -13.46
CA GLY A 327 -2.79 7.01 -14.53
C GLY A 327 -3.29 7.67 -15.82
N SER A 328 -2.46 7.58 -16.87
CA SER A 328 -2.85 7.94 -18.24
C SER A 328 -3.91 6.98 -18.82
N ASP A 329 -4.07 5.80 -18.20
CA ASP A 329 -5.09 4.78 -18.47
C ASP A 329 -6.38 4.94 -17.65
N GLY A 330 -6.49 6.00 -16.83
CA GLY A 330 -7.68 6.33 -16.04
C GLY A 330 -7.52 6.05 -14.55
N VAL A 331 -8.63 5.78 -13.86
CA VAL A 331 -8.65 5.53 -12.41
C VAL A 331 -8.68 4.03 -12.15
N LYS A 332 -7.63 3.51 -11.51
CA LYS A 332 -7.53 2.14 -11.01
C LYS A 332 -7.73 2.14 -9.50
N VAL A 333 -8.75 1.42 -9.05
CA VAL A 333 -9.06 1.23 -7.62
C VAL A 333 -8.74 -0.22 -7.26
N ASN A 334 -7.66 -0.42 -6.52
CA ASN A 334 -7.32 -1.71 -5.93
C ASN A 334 -7.90 -1.79 -4.52
N THR A 335 -8.86 -2.69 -4.33
CA THR A 335 -9.38 -3.06 -3.01
C THR A 335 -8.98 -4.49 -2.67
N GLU A 336 -8.51 -4.70 -1.44
CA GLU A 336 -8.37 -6.02 -0.86
C GLU A 336 -9.73 -6.50 -0.30
N SER A 337 -9.74 -7.36 0.72
CA SER A 337 -10.98 -7.81 1.37
C SER A 337 -11.72 -6.66 2.04
N LEU A 338 -13.07 -6.63 1.94
CA LEU A 338 -13.92 -5.68 2.65
C LEU A 338 -13.68 -5.68 4.17
N ALA A 339 -13.29 -6.82 4.74
CA ALA A 339 -12.90 -6.92 6.15
C ALA A 339 -11.57 -6.22 6.45
N ALA A 340 -10.60 -6.25 5.53
CA ALA A 340 -9.30 -5.60 5.68
C ALA A 340 -9.41 -4.06 5.53
N ILE A 341 -10.39 -3.55 4.80
CA ILE A 341 -10.72 -2.12 4.73
C ILE A 341 -11.14 -1.57 6.10
N VAL A 342 -11.79 -2.37 6.95
CA VAL A 342 -12.37 -1.94 8.24
C VAL A 342 -11.51 -2.31 9.46
N ALA A 343 -10.96 -3.53 9.51
CA ALA A 343 -10.20 -4.05 10.65
C ALA A 343 -8.67 -4.02 10.46
N GLY A 344 -8.21 -3.57 9.29
CA GLY A 344 -6.83 -3.72 8.85
C GLY A 344 -6.43 -5.17 8.57
N GLY A 345 -5.27 -5.36 7.94
CA GLY A 345 -4.71 -6.69 7.70
C GLY A 345 -3.35 -6.65 7.03
N VAL A 346 -2.63 -7.77 7.11
CA VAL A 346 -1.38 -8.01 6.39
C VAL A 346 -1.67 -9.03 5.29
N ALA A 347 -1.05 -8.91 4.12
CA ALA A 347 -1.03 -9.96 3.12
C ALA A 347 0.40 -10.32 2.73
N PHE A 348 0.59 -11.53 2.22
CA PHE A 348 1.88 -11.97 1.69
C PHE A 348 1.76 -12.79 0.41
N GLY A 349 2.90 -12.92 -0.27
CA GLY A 349 3.07 -13.69 -1.50
C GLY A 349 4.50 -13.60 -1.99
N GLU A 350 4.76 -14.13 -3.19
CA GLU A 350 6.08 -14.09 -3.82
C GLU A 350 6.04 -13.29 -5.13
N PRO A 351 7.11 -12.56 -5.47
CA PRO A 351 7.22 -11.90 -6.76
C PRO A 351 7.35 -12.94 -7.88
N PRO A 352 6.77 -12.70 -9.06
CA PRO A 352 6.80 -13.64 -10.19
C PRO A 352 8.24 -13.96 -10.61
N GLU A 353 8.45 -15.18 -11.10
CA GLU A 353 9.76 -15.79 -11.34
C GLU A 353 10.67 -14.95 -12.26
N SER A 354 10.08 -14.23 -13.22
CA SER A 354 10.76 -13.31 -14.15
C SER A 354 11.43 -12.09 -13.51
N ALA A 355 11.22 -11.82 -12.22
CA ALA A 355 11.71 -10.62 -11.53
C ALA A 355 13.10 -10.77 -10.87
N VAL A 356 13.83 -11.86 -11.12
CA VAL A 356 15.16 -12.11 -10.51
C VAL A 356 16.16 -12.59 -11.58
N PRO A 357 17.23 -11.82 -11.85
CA PRO A 357 18.27 -12.26 -12.77
C PRO A 357 19.09 -13.45 -12.24
N VAL A 358 19.11 -14.52 -13.04
CA VAL A 358 20.19 -15.52 -13.18
C VAL A 358 20.78 -16.14 -11.90
N ALA A 359 20.14 -17.19 -11.38
CA ALA A 359 20.80 -18.34 -10.74
C ALA A 359 19.81 -19.51 -10.49
N ALA A 360 19.16 -20.00 -11.56
CA ALA A 360 18.01 -20.93 -11.46
C ALA A 360 18.24 -22.15 -10.54
N GLU A 361 19.46 -22.68 -10.52
CA GLU A 361 19.82 -23.91 -9.78
C GLU A 361 20.04 -23.68 -8.27
N GLN A 362 20.45 -22.47 -7.86
CA GLN A 362 20.48 -22.07 -6.44
C GLN A 362 19.11 -21.57 -5.97
N ILE A 363 18.34 -20.93 -6.86
CA ILE A 363 16.97 -20.47 -6.59
C ILE A 363 16.04 -21.67 -6.34
N ALA A 364 16.10 -22.72 -7.16
CA ALA A 364 15.28 -23.93 -6.99
C ALA A 364 15.47 -24.58 -5.60
N LYS A 365 16.68 -24.51 -5.04
CA LYS A 365 16.97 -25.03 -3.69
C LYS A 365 16.44 -24.10 -2.58
N ALA A 366 16.54 -22.78 -2.77
CA ALA A 366 16.00 -21.78 -1.82
C ALA A 366 14.46 -21.63 -1.87
N VAL A 367 13.80 -22.11 -2.93
CA VAL A 367 12.33 -22.18 -3.06
C VAL A 367 11.76 -23.42 -2.34
N ALA A 368 12.56 -24.47 -2.14
CA ALA A 368 12.12 -25.68 -1.44
C ALA A 368 12.04 -25.52 0.08
N ASP A 369 12.86 -24.63 0.66
CA ASP A 369 12.98 -24.47 2.10
C ASP A 369 12.03 -23.38 2.65
N THR A 370 11.01 -23.80 3.41
CA THR A 370 10.16 -22.89 4.19
C THR A 370 11.01 -22.07 5.16
N ALA A 371 10.76 -20.77 5.25
CA ALA A 371 11.46 -19.86 6.16
C ALA A 371 11.49 -20.39 7.62
N PRO A 372 12.64 -20.28 8.31
CA PRO A 372 12.72 -20.59 9.73
C PRO A 372 11.78 -19.74 10.59
N GLU A 373 11.34 -20.30 11.73
CA GLU A 373 10.61 -19.50 12.72
C GLU A 373 11.47 -18.32 13.21
N GLY A 374 10.86 -17.15 13.35
CA GLY A 374 11.53 -15.92 13.76
C GLY A 374 12.27 -15.18 12.63
N THR A 375 12.18 -15.64 11.37
CA THR A 375 12.69 -14.88 10.21
C THR A 375 12.07 -13.47 10.18
N ARG A 376 12.91 -12.48 9.86
CA ARG A 376 12.54 -11.07 9.76
C ARG A 376 12.26 -10.71 8.31
N PHE A 377 11.12 -10.08 8.05
CA PHE A 377 10.71 -9.56 6.75
C PHE A 377 10.44 -8.06 6.84
N GLN A 378 10.48 -7.37 5.70
CA GLN A 378 9.94 -6.01 5.60
C GLN A 378 8.43 -6.08 5.34
N LEU A 379 7.66 -5.27 6.05
CA LEU A 379 6.29 -4.94 5.69
C LEU A 379 6.33 -3.71 4.77
N HIS A 380 5.81 -3.87 3.56
CA HIS A 380 5.66 -2.79 2.58
C HIS A 380 4.27 -2.13 2.70
N ASP A 381 4.14 -0.90 2.21
CA ASP A 381 2.89 -0.13 2.31
C ASP A 381 1.73 -0.72 1.49
N ASN A 382 2.02 -1.40 0.37
CA ASN A 382 1.02 -2.05 -0.49
C ASN A 382 1.63 -3.13 -1.40
N ALA A 383 0.76 -3.90 -2.07
CA ALA A 383 1.14 -4.98 -2.97
C ALA A 383 2.03 -4.53 -4.15
N LYS A 384 1.79 -3.33 -4.70
CA LYS A 384 2.56 -2.78 -5.83
C LYS A 384 4.02 -2.56 -5.45
N VAL A 385 4.28 -2.00 -4.27
CA VAL A 385 5.64 -1.80 -3.75
C VAL A 385 6.28 -3.14 -3.39
N ALA A 386 5.56 -4.05 -2.72
CA ALA A 386 6.06 -5.37 -2.33
C ALA A 386 6.47 -6.26 -3.50
N MET A 387 5.70 -6.23 -4.60
CA MET A 387 5.93 -7.06 -5.80
C MET A 387 6.77 -6.38 -6.88
N SER A 388 7.19 -5.14 -6.67
CA SER A 388 8.06 -4.44 -7.62
C SER A 388 9.44 -5.10 -7.69
N SER A 389 9.98 -5.28 -8.89
CA SER A 389 11.37 -5.70 -9.17
C SER A 389 12.43 -4.67 -8.74
N ARG A 390 12.05 -3.65 -7.94
CA ARG A 390 12.92 -2.60 -7.37
C ARG A 390 13.90 -3.11 -6.30
N SER A 391 14.04 -4.42 -6.13
CA SER A 391 15.04 -5.02 -5.23
C SER A 391 16.47 -4.89 -5.76
N GLU A 392 16.64 -4.38 -6.98
CA GLU A 392 17.93 -4.07 -7.58
C GLU A 392 18.46 -2.72 -7.08
N THR A 393 19.78 -2.62 -6.90
CA THR A 393 20.42 -1.34 -6.50
C THR A 393 20.16 -0.29 -7.57
N PRO A 394 19.54 0.87 -7.24
CA PRO A 394 19.30 1.93 -8.22
C PRO A 394 20.56 2.74 -8.51
N VAL A 395 20.63 3.29 -9.72
CA VAL A 395 21.60 4.30 -10.11
C VAL A 395 21.00 5.67 -9.83
N VAL A 396 21.58 6.40 -8.87
CA VAL A 396 21.16 7.75 -8.54
C VAL A 396 21.69 8.71 -9.60
N VAL A 397 20.80 9.32 -10.37
CA VAL A 397 21.14 10.31 -11.40
C VAL A 397 20.63 11.70 -11.02
N ARG A 398 21.36 12.74 -11.43
CA ARG A 398 21.02 14.15 -11.21
C ARG A 398 20.87 14.89 -12.53
N MET A 399 19.72 15.54 -12.71
CA MET A 399 19.35 16.29 -13.92
C MET A 399 19.16 17.77 -13.58
N ARG A 400 19.73 18.67 -14.39
CA ARG A 400 19.50 20.13 -14.27
C ARG A 400 18.42 20.58 -15.25
N TYR A 401 17.42 21.29 -14.78
CA TYR A 401 16.42 21.95 -15.63
C TYR A 401 16.41 23.47 -15.40
N ASP A 402 16.75 24.23 -16.44
CA ASP A 402 16.61 25.71 -16.47
C ASP A 402 15.19 26.16 -16.86
N GLN A 403 14.25 25.22 -16.95
CA GLN A 403 12.83 25.43 -17.26
C GLN A 403 11.96 25.07 -16.04
N SER A 404 10.71 25.53 -16.01
CA SER A 404 9.76 25.15 -14.97
C SER A 404 9.55 23.64 -14.92
N VAL A 405 9.67 23.05 -13.73
CA VAL A 405 9.33 21.63 -13.47
C VAL A 405 7.91 21.46 -12.93
N ARG A 406 7.08 22.50 -12.94
CA ARG A 406 5.71 22.49 -12.39
C ARG A 406 4.90 21.35 -13.02
N GLY A 407 4.38 20.46 -12.18
CA GLY A 407 3.67 19.24 -12.59
C GLY A 407 4.51 17.97 -12.49
N LEU A 408 5.84 18.08 -12.32
CA LEU A 408 6.69 16.95 -11.98
C LEU A 408 6.54 16.64 -10.47
N ALA A 409 6.01 15.46 -10.15
CA ALA A 409 5.83 15.01 -8.78
C ALA A 409 7.00 14.11 -8.33
N ILE A 410 7.22 14.02 -7.01
CA ILE A 410 7.99 12.91 -6.43
C ILE A 410 7.26 11.60 -6.76
N GLY A 411 8.00 10.59 -7.21
CA GLY A 411 7.46 9.35 -7.77
C GLY A 411 7.07 9.44 -9.26
N ALA A 412 7.26 10.57 -9.94
CA ALA A 412 7.03 10.65 -11.39
C ALA A 412 8.00 9.73 -12.15
N PRO A 413 7.53 8.98 -13.17
CA PRO A 413 8.36 7.99 -13.84
C PRO A 413 9.48 8.65 -14.64
N VAL A 414 10.60 7.94 -14.71
CA VAL A 414 11.65 8.18 -15.71
C VAL A 414 11.53 7.09 -16.77
N GLU A 415 11.22 7.49 -18.00
CA GLU A 415 10.97 6.57 -19.10
C GLU A 415 12.10 6.59 -20.14
N LEU A 416 12.36 5.44 -20.74
CA LEU A 416 13.23 5.28 -21.91
C LEU A 416 12.44 4.49 -22.97
N GLY A 417 12.22 5.10 -24.13
CA GLY A 417 11.40 4.49 -25.20
C GLY A 417 9.93 4.24 -24.83
N GLY A 418 9.39 4.93 -23.82
CA GLY A 418 8.03 4.73 -23.30
C GLY A 418 7.92 3.60 -22.26
N MET A 419 9.05 2.99 -21.85
CA MET A 419 9.10 2.05 -20.72
C MET A 419 9.62 2.79 -19.48
N PRO A 420 8.94 2.72 -18.31
CA PRO A 420 9.46 3.28 -17.08
C PRO A 420 10.67 2.46 -16.60
N ILE A 421 11.83 3.11 -16.53
CA ILE A 421 13.11 2.56 -16.06
C ILE A 421 13.57 3.20 -14.74
N GLY A 422 12.74 4.02 -14.11
CA GLY A 422 13.10 4.78 -12.92
C GLY A 422 11.99 5.68 -12.39
N GLU A 423 12.30 6.42 -11.33
CA GLU A 423 11.40 7.41 -10.71
C GLU A 423 12.18 8.59 -10.12
N VAL A 424 11.58 9.79 -10.19
CA VAL A 424 12.07 10.99 -9.49
C VAL A 424 11.86 10.82 -7.98
N PHE A 425 12.88 11.04 -7.16
CA PHE A 425 12.74 10.96 -5.70
C PHE A 425 12.93 12.30 -4.98
N GLU A 426 13.65 13.26 -5.60
CA GLU A 426 13.90 14.58 -5.00
C GLU A 426 13.93 15.68 -6.07
N THR A 427 13.45 16.87 -5.71
CA THR A 427 13.60 18.09 -6.52
C THR A 427 14.03 19.25 -5.62
N SER A 428 15.04 20.02 -6.05
CA SER A 428 15.54 21.18 -5.31
C SER A 428 15.82 22.37 -6.22
N LEU A 429 15.43 23.56 -5.76
CA LEU A 429 15.67 24.83 -6.46
C LEU A 429 17.04 25.38 -6.05
N ASP A 430 17.83 25.79 -7.04
CA ASP A 430 19.19 26.30 -6.86
C ASP A 430 19.39 27.55 -7.75
N PHE A 431 20.45 28.32 -7.51
CA PHE A 431 20.69 29.62 -8.18
C PHE A 431 22.09 29.71 -8.77
N ASP A 432 22.13 29.86 -10.10
CA ASP A 432 23.36 30.01 -10.87
C ASP A 432 23.85 31.45 -10.75
N GLN A 433 24.87 31.69 -9.92
CA GLN A 433 25.36 33.06 -9.64
C GLN A 433 25.98 33.74 -10.87
N GLU A 434 26.55 32.97 -11.81
CA GLU A 434 27.15 33.50 -13.03
C GLU A 434 26.07 33.92 -14.03
N ARG A 435 25.09 33.05 -14.27
CA ARG A 435 23.97 33.30 -15.21
C ARG A 435 22.84 34.12 -14.61
N LYS A 436 22.85 34.31 -13.28
CA LYS A 436 21.81 34.98 -12.48
C LYS A 436 20.41 34.41 -12.70
N ASN A 437 20.30 33.11 -12.94
CA ASN A 437 19.03 32.42 -13.12
C ASN A 437 18.83 31.30 -12.09
N PHE A 438 17.56 31.09 -11.72
CA PHE A 438 17.16 29.91 -10.98
C PHE A 438 17.10 28.70 -11.91
N PHE A 439 17.45 27.54 -11.37
CA PHE A 439 17.33 26.26 -12.04
C PHE A 439 16.95 25.19 -11.02
N VAL A 440 16.46 24.05 -11.50
CA VAL A 440 16.00 22.96 -10.63
C VAL A 440 16.88 21.73 -10.83
N TRP A 441 17.42 21.20 -9.73
CA TRP A 441 17.93 19.83 -9.68
C TRP A 441 16.75 18.87 -9.54
N VAL A 442 16.74 17.84 -10.38
CA VAL A 442 15.81 16.71 -10.31
C VAL A 442 16.67 15.47 -10.16
N ASP A 443 16.58 14.83 -9.00
CA ASP A 443 17.30 13.59 -8.71
C ASP A 443 16.35 12.40 -8.85
N ALA A 444 16.83 11.35 -9.54
CA ALA A 444 16.04 10.18 -9.86
C ALA A 444 16.80 8.86 -9.60
N LEU A 445 16.03 7.82 -9.29
CA LEU A 445 16.50 6.44 -9.19
C LEU A 445 16.24 5.76 -10.53
N LEU A 446 17.29 5.27 -11.19
CA LEU A 446 17.16 4.42 -12.38
C LEU A 446 17.45 2.96 -12.03
N TYR A 447 16.78 2.03 -12.69
CA TYR A 447 16.92 0.58 -12.53
C TYR A 447 17.30 -0.07 -13.88
N PRO A 448 18.54 0.07 -14.36
CA PRO A 448 18.93 -0.35 -15.72
C PRO A 448 18.67 -1.84 -16.01
N ARG A 449 18.90 -2.70 -15.02
CA ARG A 449 18.71 -4.15 -15.11
C ARG A 449 17.25 -4.58 -15.34
N GLN A 450 16.25 -3.74 -15.04
CA GLN A 450 14.85 -4.00 -15.40
C GLN A 450 14.60 -4.06 -16.92
N MET A 451 15.54 -3.58 -17.74
CA MET A 451 15.49 -3.73 -19.20
C MET A 451 15.86 -5.14 -19.69
N GLY A 452 16.25 -6.06 -18.79
CA GLY A 452 16.53 -7.46 -19.12
C GLY A 452 17.65 -7.62 -20.16
N ASP A 453 17.40 -8.42 -21.19
CA ASP A 453 18.37 -8.69 -22.27
C ASP A 453 18.89 -7.42 -22.96
N ALA A 454 18.07 -6.36 -23.04
CA ALA A 454 18.50 -5.08 -23.60
C ALA A 454 19.60 -4.42 -22.76
N PHE A 455 19.58 -4.57 -21.42
CA PHE A 455 20.68 -4.12 -20.57
C PHE A 455 21.94 -4.95 -20.80
N LEU A 456 21.81 -6.27 -20.93
CA LEU A 456 22.95 -7.18 -21.14
C LEU A 456 23.68 -6.87 -22.46
N HIS A 457 22.95 -6.71 -23.58
CA HIS A 457 23.54 -6.32 -24.86
C HIS A 457 24.22 -4.94 -24.81
N LEU A 458 23.62 -3.96 -24.12
CA LEU A 458 24.25 -2.65 -23.92
C LEU A 458 25.53 -2.73 -23.08
N MET A 459 25.60 -3.64 -22.10
CA MET A 459 26.81 -3.85 -21.30
C MET A 459 27.92 -4.57 -22.09
N GLU A 460 27.56 -5.43 -23.03
CA GLU A 460 28.50 -6.03 -23.97
C GLU A 460 29.07 -4.98 -24.93
N GLU A 461 28.21 -4.18 -25.59
CA GLU A 461 28.63 -3.11 -26.50
C GLU A 461 29.46 -2.02 -25.78
N ALA A 462 29.13 -1.70 -24.53
CA ALA A 462 29.88 -0.75 -23.69
C ALA A 462 31.20 -1.32 -23.11
N GLY A 463 31.56 -2.58 -23.40
CA GLY A 463 32.77 -3.23 -22.86
C GLY A 463 32.73 -3.45 -21.33
N ALA A 464 31.54 -3.49 -20.74
CA ALA A 464 31.30 -3.53 -19.31
C ALA A 464 30.71 -4.86 -18.79
N ALA A 465 30.37 -5.81 -19.67
CA ALA A 465 29.73 -7.07 -19.31
C ALA A 465 30.43 -7.86 -18.18
N SER A 466 31.77 -7.82 -18.11
CA SER A 466 32.56 -8.50 -17.07
C SER A 466 32.90 -7.63 -15.83
N GLN A 467 32.42 -6.40 -15.76
CA GLN A 467 32.71 -5.46 -14.65
C GLN A 467 31.76 -5.69 -13.46
N THR A 468 32.03 -5.05 -12.31
CA THR A 468 31.14 -5.15 -11.16
C THR A 468 29.79 -4.47 -11.44
N ALA A 469 28.73 -4.86 -10.71
CA ALA A 469 27.39 -4.30 -10.89
C ALA A 469 27.36 -2.75 -10.85
N LYS A 470 28.15 -2.14 -9.96
CA LYS A 470 28.26 -0.66 -9.84
C LYS A 470 28.98 0.00 -11.02
N GLU A 471 29.87 -0.73 -11.68
CA GLU A 471 30.62 -0.24 -12.85
C GLU A 471 29.79 -0.40 -14.13
N GLN A 472 29.08 -1.52 -14.28
CA GLN A 472 28.03 -1.71 -15.30
C GLN A 472 26.98 -0.60 -15.22
N ASP A 473 26.45 -0.34 -14.01
CA ASP A 473 25.48 0.73 -13.74
C ASP A 473 25.98 2.11 -14.19
N ARG A 474 27.27 2.41 -14.02
CA ARG A 474 27.91 3.66 -14.50
C ARG A 474 28.17 3.64 -16.01
N ALA A 475 28.61 2.51 -16.56
CA ALA A 475 28.86 2.32 -17.98
C ALA A 475 27.56 2.49 -18.80
N PHE A 476 26.42 2.08 -18.26
CA PHE A 476 25.09 2.31 -18.84
C PHE A 476 24.77 3.80 -19.00
N ILE A 477 24.94 4.60 -17.94
CA ILE A 477 24.71 6.05 -18.01
C ILE A 477 25.69 6.71 -18.98
N ARG A 478 26.98 6.34 -18.93
CA ARG A 478 27.99 6.84 -19.87
C ARG A 478 27.61 6.53 -21.33
N TYR A 479 27.28 5.28 -21.63
CA TYR A 479 26.85 4.84 -22.97
C TYR A 479 25.67 5.67 -23.47
N LEU A 480 24.61 5.83 -22.67
CA LEU A 480 23.44 6.63 -23.05
C LEU A 480 23.84 8.07 -23.38
N VAL A 481 24.65 8.70 -22.53
CA VAL A 481 25.04 10.10 -22.73
C VAL A 481 25.94 10.29 -23.96
N GLU A 482 26.89 9.38 -24.18
CA GLU A 482 27.79 9.38 -25.35
C GLU A 482 27.02 9.14 -26.66
N HIS A 483 26.02 8.26 -26.67
CA HIS A 483 25.17 7.99 -27.85
C HIS A 483 24.07 9.04 -28.10
N GLY A 484 24.06 10.12 -27.31
CA GLY A 484 23.22 11.29 -27.50
C GLY A 484 21.87 11.26 -26.79
N TYR A 485 21.65 10.35 -25.85
CA TYR A 485 20.43 10.35 -25.03
C TYR A 485 20.44 11.51 -24.03
N ARG A 486 19.32 12.22 -23.93
CA ARG A 486 19.13 13.38 -23.06
C ARG A 486 17.80 13.26 -22.33
N ALA A 487 17.77 13.69 -21.08
CA ALA A 487 16.55 13.71 -20.28
C ALA A 487 15.73 14.97 -20.58
N LYS A 488 14.42 14.80 -20.79
CA LYS A 488 13.51 15.88 -21.18
C LYS A 488 12.18 15.72 -20.48
N LEU A 489 11.62 16.82 -19.97
CA LEU A 489 10.29 16.81 -19.40
C LEU A 489 9.24 16.71 -20.52
N LYS A 490 8.26 15.82 -20.34
CA LYS A 490 7.07 15.67 -21.18
C LYS A 490 5.84 15.63 -20.29
N THR A 491 4.69 16.04 -20.83
CA THR A 491 3.40 15.94 -20.14
C THR A 491 2.85 14.52 -20.30
N GLY A 492 2.69 13.81 -19.19
CA GLY A 492 2.13 12.44 -19.16
C GLY A 492 0.61 12.43 -19.07
N ASN A 493 0.02 13.44 -18.42
CA ASN A 493 -1.43 13.61 -18.32
C ASN A 493 -1.82 15.05 -18.68
N LEU A 494 -2.56 15.21 -19.79
CA LEU A 494 -3.00 16.51 -20.31
C LEU A 494 -4.08 17.18 -19.45
N ILE A 495 -4.80 16.43 -18.61
CA ILE A 495 -5.87 16.94 -17.74
C ILE A 495 -5.28 17.51 -16.45
N THR A 496 -4.37 16.77 -15.80
CA THR A 496 -3.75 17.20 -14.53
C THR A 496 -2.50 18.06 -14.74
N GLY A 497 -1.96 18.11 -15.96
CA GLY A 497 -0.69 18.78 -16.26
C GLY A 497 0.54 18.05 -15.69
N GLN A 498 0.38 16.78 -15.28
CA GLN A 498 1.46 16.01 -14.66
C GLN A 498 2.59 15.76 -15.67
N LEU A 499 3.82 16.06 -15.26
CA LEU A 499 5.03 15.84 -16.04
C LEU A 499 5.70 14.53 -15.63
N TYR A 500 6.47 13.98 -16.56
CA TYR A 500 7.40 12.87 -16.34
C TYR A 500 8.73 13.15 -17.04
N VAL A 501 9.77 12.40 -16.67
CA VAL A 501 11.07 12.50 -17.31
C VAL A 501 11.15 11.47 -18.44
N ASN A 502 11.41 11.91 -19.65
CA ASN A 502 11.61 11.05 -20.81
C ASN A 502 13.06 11.16 -21.27
N ILE A 503 13.79 10.05 -21.25
CA ILE A 503 15.12 9.92 -21.83
C ILE A 503 14.95 9.53 -23.31
N GLU A 504 15.36 10.41 -24.22
CA GLU A 504 15.31 10.18 -25.66
C GLU A 504 16.62 10.56 -26.34
N ARG A 505 16.92 9.91 -27.48
CA ARG A 505 18.09 10.22 -28.29
C ARG A 505 17.87 11.52 -29.04
N VAL A 506 18.72 12.52 -28.79
CA VAL A 506 18.66 13.83 -29.43
C VAL A 506 19.72 13.93 -30.54
N PRO A 507 19.32 14.15 -31.81
CA PRO A 507 20.26 14.33 -32.90
C PRO A 507 21.19 15.54 -32.64
N LYS A 508 22.50 15.35 -32.82
CA LYS A 508 23.54 16.39 -32.62
C LYS A 508 23.51 17.03 -31.22
N ALA A 509 23.17 16.27 -30.19
CA ALA A 509 23.21 16.75 -28.81
C ALA A 509 24.60 17.31 -28.44
N PRO A 510 24.70 18.41 -27.67
CA PRO A 510 25.98 18.93 -27.19
C PRO A 510 26.77 17.87 -26.41
N VAL A 511 28.09 17.81 -26.64
CA VAL A 511 28.98 16.87 -25.93
C VAL A 511 28.96 17.19 -24.44
N PHE A 512 28.77 16.17 -23.61
CA PHE A 512 28.76 16.31 -22.17
C PHE A 512 30.10 15.87 -21.58
N SER A 513 30.75 16.74 -20.82
CA SER A 513 32.09 16.56 -20.25
C SER A 513 32.10 16.26 -18.75
N GLY A 514 30.95 15.85 -18.19
CA GLY A 514 30.82 15.58 -16.76
C GLY A 514 31.48 14.28 -16.31
N ARG A 515 31.71 14.17 -15.00
CA ARG A 515 32.30 13.01 -14.34
C ARG A 515 31.24 11.95 -14.01
N TYR A 516 31.32 10.79 -14.69
CA TYR A 516 30.43 9.65 -14.46
C TYR A 516 30.75 8.84 -13.18
N ASP A 517 31.86 9.15 -12.51
CA ASP A 517 32.31 8.48 -11.29
C ASP A 517 31.79 9.15 -10.01
N ALA A 518 31.26 10.37 -10.10
CA ALA A 518 30.59 11.06 -9.00
C ALA A 518 29.19 10.48 -8.73
N LEU A 519 28.72 10.57 -7.48
CA LEU A 519 27.35 10.26 -7.07
C LEU A 519 26.72 11.53 -6.45
N PRO A 520 25.51 11.96 -6.88
CA PRO A 520 24.72 11.44 -8.00
C PRO A 520 25.44 11.54 -9.36
N VAL A 521 25.15 10.60 -10.28
CA VAL A 521 25.72 10.62 -11.63
C VAL A 521 25.00 11.71 -12.45
N PRO A 522 25.70 12.69 -13.03
CA PRO A 522 25.02 13.77 -13.74
C PRO A 522 24.48 13.26 -15.10
N PHE A 523 23.20 13.50 -15.37
CA PHE A 523 22.54 13.14 -16.61
C PHE A 523 22.14 14.42 -17.38
N PRO A 524 22.69 14.68 -18.57
CA PRO A 524 22.44 15.89 -19.33
C PRO A 524 21.00 15.96 -19.86
N THR A 525 20.42 17.15 -19.74
CA THR A 525 19.05 17.44 -20.13
C THR A 525 18.99 18.19 -21.46
N VAL A 526 17.78 18.26 -22.02
CA VAL A 526 17.42 19.26 -23.04
C VAL A 526 16.09 19.90 -22.65
N GLN A 527 15.86 21.14 -23.08
CA GLN A 527 14.60 21.81 -22.85
C GLN A 527 13.46 21.06 -23.56
N GLY A 528 12.29 21.03 -22.91
CA GLY A 528 11.09 20.45 -23.47
C GLY A 528 10.48 21.37 -24.52
N ALA A 529 9.73 20.79 -25.46
CA ALA A 529 8.75 21.56 -26.22
C ALA A 529 7.50 21.66 -25.32
N ASN A 530 7.40 22.75 -24.56
CA ASN A 530 6.27 23.05 -23.69
C ASN A 530 5.16 23.76 -24.46
N MET A 531 3.94 23.76 -23.89
CA MET A 531 2.81 24.51 -24.45
C MET A 531 3.12 26.01 -24.60
N GLU A 532 3.98 26.55 -23.74
CA GLU A 532 4.44 27.95 -23.78
C GLU A 532 5.26 28.26 -25.06
N GLN A 533 6.07 27.30 -25.56
CA GLN A 533 6.73 27.44 -26.87
C GLN A 533 5.72 27.41 -28.02
N LEU A 534 4.66 26.59 -27.95
CA LEU A 534 3.61 26.60 -28.97
C LEU A 534 2.83 27.92 -28.97
N GLN A 535 2.48 28.44 -27.79
CA GLN A 535 1.89 29.78 -27.65
C GLN A 535 2.80 30.85 -28.23
N THR A 536 4.10 30.81 -27.91
CA THR A 536 5.11 31.75 -28.44
C THR A 536 5.23 31.64 -29.96
N GLN A 537 5.18 30.45 -30.54
CA GLN A 537 5.17 30.24 -32.00
C GLN A 537 3.88 30.77 -32.64
N LEU A 538 2.71 30.52 -32.05
CA LEU A 538 1.43 31.06 -32.52
C LEU A 538 1.41 32.60 -32.46
N SER A 539 1.88 33.20 -31.36
CA SER A 539 2.06 34.65 -31.24
C SER A 539 3.05 35.18 -32.29
N ASN A 540 4.16 34.48 -32.55
CA ASN A 540 5.11 34.87 -33.59
C ASN A 540 4.52 34.76 -35.01
N ILE A 541 3.59 33.83 -35.26
CA ILE A 541 2.87 33.74 -36.53
C ILE A 541 1.87 34.90 -36.64
N ALA A 542 1.09 35.18 -35.58
CA ALA A 542 0.17 36.33 -35.54
C ALA A 542 0.92 37.67 -35.78
N ASN A 543 2.01 37.91 -35.04
CA ASN A 543 2.86 39.10 -35.16
C ASN A 543 3.59 39.21 -36.52
N ARG A 544 3.67 38.11 -37.31
CA ARG A 544 4.17 38.13 -38.69
C ARG A 544 3.06 38.40 -39.69
N LEU A 545 1.85 37.89 -39.43
CA LEU A 545 0.67 38.12 -40.25
C LEU A 545 0.20 39.59 -40.15
N GLU A 546 0.28 40.19 -38.96
CA GLU A 546 0.02 41.61 -38.70
C GLU A 546 0.96 42.55 -39.48
N LYS A 547 2.17 42.08 -39.83
CA LYS A 547 3.16 42.86 -40.60
C LYS A 547 2.95 42.79 -42.12
N VAL A 548 1.94 42.07 -42.59
CA VAL A 548 1.60 42.05 -44.03
C VAL A 548 0.83 43.32 -44.37
N ARG A 549 1.45 44.19 -45.17
CA ARG A 549 0.90 45.49 -45.57
C ARG A 549 -0.11 45.37 -46.71
N PHE A 550 -1.31 44.91 -46.37
CA PHE A 550 -2.43 44.78 -47.31
C PHE A 550 -2.87 46.13 -47.91
N ASP A 551 -2.53 47.26 -47.25
CA ASP A 551 -2.70 48.64 -47.71
C ASP A 551 -1.90 48.95 -48.99
N GLU A 552 -0.65 48.50 -49.07
CA GLU A 552 0.23 48.74 -50.23
C GLU A 552 -0.27 47.94 -51.44
N ILE A 553 -0.61 46.67 -51.23
CA ILE A 553 -1.10 45.75 -52.28
C ILE A 553 -2.37 46.31 -52.95
N GLY A 554 -3.31 46.84 -52.16
CA GLY A 554 -4.53 47.47 -52.70
C GLY A 554 -4.24 48.75 -53.50
N THR A 555 -3.29 49.56 -53.03
CA THR A 555 -2.93 50.84 -53.64
C THR A 555 -2.21 50.66 -54.98
N ASP A 556 -1.25 49.74 -55.07
CA ASP A 556 -0.53 49.45 -56.31
C ASP A 556 -1.43 48.83 -57.39
N LEU A 557 -2.37 47.98 -56.98
CA LEU A 557 -3.38 47.41 -57.89
C LEU A 557 -4.32 48.51 -58.42
N GLN A 558 -4.80 49.41 -57.57
CA GLN A 558 -5.62 50.55 -57.98
C GLN A 558 -4.87 51.48 -58.95
N ASN A 559 -3.61 51.80 -58.68
CA ASN A 559 -2.76 52.60 -59.56
C ASN A 559 -2.53 51.93 -60.93
N SER A 560 -2.38 50.61 -60.95
CA SER A 560 -2.26 49.80 -62.18
C SER A 560 -3.55 49.81 -63.00
N LEU A 561 -4.70 49.57 -62.36
CA LEU A 561 -6.02 49.62 -63.01
C LEU A 561 -6.31 51.01 -63.60
N LYS A 562 -6.11 52.07 -62.82
CA LYS A 562 -6.28 53.46 -63.26
C LYS A 562 -5.40 53.82 -64.47
N SER A 563 -4.19 53.25 -64.53
CA SER A 563 -3.28 53.41 -65.67
C SER A 563 -3.77 52.66 -66.91
N ALA A 564 -4.31 51.44 -66.75
CA ALA A 564 -4.95 50.69 -67.82
C ALA A 564 -6.21 51.39 -68.36
N THR A 565 -7.09 51.89 -67.49
CA THR A 565 -8.28 52.68 -67.86
C THR A 565 -7.87 53.91 -68.69
N ARG A 566 -6.84 54.66 -68.27
CA ARG A 566 -6.31 55.82 -69.00
C ARG A 566 -5.74 55.46 -70.38
N ALA A 567 -5.05 54.33 -70.51
CA ALA A 567 -4.52 53.87 -71.79
C ALA A 567 -5.66 53.55 -72.78
N LEU A 568 -6.72 52.88 -72.31
CA LEU A 568 -7.90 52.57 -73.13
C LEU A 568 -8.75 53.80 -73.47
N ASP A 569 -8.89 54.74 -72.54
CA ASP A 569 -9.51 56.05 -72.80
C ASP A 569 -8.78 56.81 -73.91
N THR A 570 -7.45 56.73 -73.94
CA THR A 570 -6.61 57.34 -74.97
C THR A 570 -6.78 56.62 -76.31
N ALA A 571 -6.73 55.28 -76.32
CA ALA A 571 -6.99 54.49 -77.52
C ALA A 571 -8.37 54.77 -78.13
N ASN A 572 -9.44 54.75 -77.31
CA ASN A 572 -10.81 54.98 -77.77
C ASN A 572 -10.98 56.37 -78.44
N ARG A 573 -10.28 57.41 -77.95
CA ARG A 573 -10.32 58.76 -78.56
C ARG A 573 -9.51 58.86 -79.85
N SER A 574 -8.38 58.16 -79.96
CA SER A 574 -7.54 58.17 -81.17
C SER A 574 -8.13 57.32 -82.31
N LEU A 575 -9.00 56.36 -82.01
CA LEU A 575 -9.49 55.35 -82.96
C LEU A 575 -10.84 55.72 -83.61
N ASN A 576 -10.93 56.93 -84.17
CA ASN A 576 -12.15 57.42 -84.81
C ASN A 576 -12.56 56.66 -86.10
N ASN A 577 -11.65 55.89 -86.70
CA ASN A 577 -11.87 55.23 -88.00
C ASN A 577 -12.11 53.70 -87.92
N LEU A 578 -12.24 53.13 -86.72
CA LEU A 578 -12.51 51.69 -86.55
C LEU A 578 -13.96 51.30 -86.91
N THR A 579 -14.12 50.02 -87.28
CA THR A 579 -15.41 49.36 -87.52
C THR A 579 -16.29 49.32 -86.25
N PRO A 580 -17.63 49.24 -86.40
CA PRO A 580 -18.55 49.18 -85.25
C PRO A 580 -18.23 48.05 -84.27
N GLU A 581 -17.82 46.89 -84.76
CA GLU A 581 -17.57 45.68 -83.98
C GLU A 581 -16.34 45.85 -83.06
N ALA A 582 -15.25 46.42 -83.59
CA ALA A 582 -14.05 46.73 -82.81
C ALA A 582 -14.30 47.82 -81.75
N ARG A 583 -15.17 48.79 -82.06
CA ARG A 583 -15.60 49.82 -81.09
C ARG A 583 -16.39 49.22 -79.93
N VAL A 584 -17.29 48.26 -80.18
CA VAL A 584 -18.02 47.55 -79.12
C VAL A 584 -17.06 46.83 -78.17
N MET A 585 -16.10 46.07 -78.70
CA MET A 585 -15.10 45.36 -77.88
C MET A 585 -14.24 46.30 -77.02
N LEU A 586 -13.86 47.47 -77.55
CA LEU A 586 -13.14 48.51 -76.79
C LEU A 586 -14.00 49.12 -75.69
N VAL A 587 -15.27 49.43 -75.97
CA VAL A 587 -16.22 50.00 -75.00
C VAL A 587 -16.54 48.99 -73.90
N ASP A 588 -16.68 47.70 -74.22
CA ASP A 588 -16.91 46.65 -73.22
C ASP A 588 -15.68 46.44 -72.33
N ALA A 589 -14.46 46.46 -72.90
CA ALA A 589 -13.23 46.42 -72.11
C ALA A 589 -13.08 47.65 -71.19
N GLN A 590 -13.41 48.84 -71.69
CA GLN A 590 -13.39 50.10 -70.94
C GLN A 590 -14.43 50.09 -69.80
N LYS A 591 -15.65 49.58 -70.08
CA LYS A 591 -16.73 49.43 -69.09
C LYS A 591 -16.32 48.46 -67.99
N ALA A 592 -15.76 47.31 -68.36
CA ALA A 592 -15.32 46.28 -67.42
C ALA A 592 -14.17 46.78 -66.50
N LEU A 593 -13.16 47.46 -67.05
CA LEU A 593 -12.08 48.01 -66.22
C LEU A 593 -12.54 49.16 -65.31
N ARG A 594 -13.49 49.99 -65.74
CA ARG A 594 -14.11 51.01 -64.88
C ARG A 594 -14.97 50.41 -63.77
N SER A 595 -15.71 49.34 -64.06
CA SER A 595 -16.44 48.58 -63.04
C SER A 595 -15.46 47.98 -62.02
N ALA A 596 -14.36 47.38 -62.45
CA ALA A 596 -13.31 46.87 -61.55
C ALA A 596 -12.64 47.98 -60.73
N GLU A 597 -12.34 49.14 -61.32
CA GLU A 597 -11.80 50.32 -60.63
C GLU A 597 -12.78 50.86 -59.58
N ALA A 598 -14.09 50.90 -59.89
CA ALA A 598 -15.13 51.31 -58.96
C ALA A 598 -15.32 50.31 -57.79
N THR A 599 -15.33 49.00 -58.07
CA THR A 599 -15.38 47.97 -57.03
C THR A 599 -14.15 48.04 -56.12
N MET A 600 -12.94 48.19 -56.69
CA MET A 600 -11.70 48.35 -55.91
C MET A 600 -11.71 49.61 -55.05
N ALA A 601 -12.24 50.73 -55.55
CA ALA A 601 -12.42 51.96 -54.77
C ALA A 601 -13.46 51.80 -53.64
N ALA A 602 -14.49 50.98 -53.84
CA ALA A 602 -15.51 50.67 -52.83
C ALA A 602 -15.01 49.69 -51.74
N VAL A 603 -14.04 48.83 -52.05
CA VAL A 603 -13.37 47.94 -51.08
C VAL A 603 -12.43 48.72 -50.13
N GLN A 604 -11.88 49.85 -50.59
CA GLN A 604 -10.81 50.58 -49.89
C GLN A 604 -11.17 51.10 -48.47
N PRO A 605 -12.41 51.53 -48.16
CA PRO A 605 -12.83 51.89 -46.80
C PRO A 605 -13.25 50.67 -45.93
N ALA A 606 -13.36 49.47 -46.52
CA ALA A 606 -14.06 48.33 -45.94
C ALA A 606 -13.13 47.16 -45.53
N VAL A 607 -11.84 47.42 -45.30
CA VAL A 607 -10.86 46.42 -44.84
C VAL A 607 -11.04 46.10 -43.35
N GLY A 608 -12.18 45.50 -43.01
CA GLY A 608 -12.43 44.83 -41.74
C GLY A 608 -12.27 43.30 -41.87
N PRO A 609 -12.00 42.59 -40.76
CA PRO A 609 -11.84 41.13 -40.75
C PRO A 609 -13.20 40.43 -40.98
N GLY A 610 -13.62 40.32 -42.25
CA GLY A 610 -14.79 39.52 -42.64
C GLY A 610 -15.47 39.84 -43.99
N GLY A 611 -15.06 40.88 -44.73
CA GLY A 611 -15.90 41.43 -45.83
C GLY A 611 -15.31 41.53 -47.23
N VAL A 612 -14.16 40.92 -47.54
CA VAL A 612 -13.40 41.22 -48.79
C VAL A 612 -13.64 40.21 -49.94
N THR A 613 -14.14 39.01 -49.66
CA THR A 613 -14.12 37.89 -50.62
C THR A 613 -14.99 38.10 -51.86
N ASP A 614 -16.26 38.49 -51.70
CA ASP A 614 -17.22 38.47 -52.81
C ASP A 614 -16.98 39.62 -53.80
N GLN A 615 -16.71 40.83 -53.30
CA GLN A 615 -16.39 42.01 -54.12
C GLN A 615 -15.05 41.86 -54.86
N ALA A 616 -14.06 41.18 -54.27
CA ALA A 616 -12.81 40.86 -54.95
C ALA A 616 -13.03 39.83 -56.08
N ASN A 617 -13.88 38.82 -55.87
CA ASN A 617 -14.25 37.86 -56.90
C ASN A 617 -14.97 38.52 -58.09
N ASP A 618 -15.89 39.46 -57.82
CA ASP A 618 -16.56 40.24 -58.87
C ASP A 618 -15.58 41.12 -59.65
N ALA A 619 -14.66 41.80 -58.97
CA ALA A 619 -13.61 42.60 -59.62
C ALA A 619 -12.70 41.73 -60.52
N LEU A 620 -12.30 40.54 -60.07
CA LEU A 620 -11.51 39.59 -60.86
C LEU A 620 -12.28 39.03 -62.06
N LEU A 621 -13.58 38.76 -61.91
CA LEU A 621 -14.46 38.34 -63.00
C LEU A 621 -14.55 39.44 -64.07
N GLU A 622 -14.65 40.70 -63.66
CA GLU A 622 -14.77 41.83 -64.56
C GLU A 622 -13.44 42.16 -65.28
N VAL A 623 -12.30 42.09 -64.57
CA VAL A 623 -10.96 42.16 -65.19
C VAL A 623 -10.77 41.03 -66.22
N ARG A 624 -11.27 39.82 -65.95
CA ARG A 624 -11.24 38.71 -66.91
C ARG A 624 -12.08 39.00 -68.15
N LYS A 625 -13.28 39.58 -68.02
CA LYS A 625 -14.09 40.03 -69.17
C LYS A 625 -13.35 41.07 -69.99
N ALA A 626 -12.73 42.06 -69.35
CA ALA A 626 -11.92 43.07 -70.05
C ALA A 626 -10.78 42.43 -70.84
N ALA A 627 -10.03 41.50 -70.25
CA ALA A 627 -8.96 40.77 -70.92
C ALA A 627 -9.46 39.91 -72.10
N GLN A 628 -10.67 39.35 -72.00
CA GLN A 628 -11.32 38.62 -73.10
C GLN A 628 -11.74 39.56 -74.25
N SER A 629 -12.33 40.73 -73.95
CA SER A 629 -12.69 41.73 -74.98
C SER A 629 -11.46 42.33 -75.66
N LEU A 630 -10.37 42.59 -74.91
CA LEU A 630 -9.11 43.05 -75.49
C LEU A 630 -8.42 41.97 -76.35
N ARG A 631 -8.55 40.69 -75.98
CA ARG A 631 -8.09 39.58 -76.82
C ARG A 631 -8.91 39.49 -78.10
N GLY A 632 -10.24 39.56 -78.02
CA GLY A 632 -11.14 39.59 -79.18
C GLY A 632 -10.82 40.74 -80.14
N LEU A 633 -10.56 41.94 -79.61
CA LEU A 633 -10.08 43.08 -80.39
C LEU A 633 -8.73 42.79 -81.06
N THR A 634 -7.78 42.19 -80.33
CA THR A 634 -6.44 41.87 -80.85
C THR A 634 -6.53 40.83 -81.97
N ASP A 635 -7.34 39.78 -81.81
CA ASP A 635 -7.56 38.75 -82.83
C ASP A 635 -8.33 39.29 -84.04
N TYR A 636 -9.27 40.22 -83.83
CA TYR A 636 -9.96 40.94 -84.90
C TYR A 636 -8.99 41.83 -85.71
N LEU A 637 -8.16 42.63 -85.05
CA LEU A 637 -7.15 43.48 -85.71
C LEU A 637 -6.07 42.65 -86.42
N LYS A 638 -5.76 41.45 -85.90
CA LYS A 638 -4.84 40.50 -86.53
C LYS A 638 -5.43 39.84 -87.79
N THR A 639 -6.75 39.66 -87.84
CA THR A 639 -7.45 39.07 -89.01
C THR A 639 -7.87 40.11 -90.04
N HIS A 640 -8.07 41.37 -89.64
CA HIS A 640 -8.48 42.48 -90.51
C HIS A 640 -7.53 43.70 -90.35
N PRO A 641 -6.25 43.58 -90.75
CA PRO A 641 -5.26 44.64 -90.58
C PRO A 641 -5.55 45.90 -91.42
N ASP A 642 -6.36 45.77 -92.47
CA ASP A 642 -6.84 46.88 -93.30
C ASP A 642 -7.84 47.79 -92.58
N ALA A 643 -8.51 47.31 -91.53
CA ALA A 643 -9.42 48.09 -90.69
C ALA A 643 -8.72 49.25 -89.96
N LEU A 644 -7.40 49.16 -89.72
CA LEU A 644 -6.59 50.25 -89.16
C LEU A 644 -6.22 51.34 -90.19
N LEU A 645 -6.25 51.02 -91.49
CA LEU A 645 -5.69 51.88 -92.54
C LEU A 645 -6.73 52.52 -93.47
N ARG A 646 -7.95 51.98 -93.59
CA ARG A 646 -8.94 52.47 -94.59
C ARG A 646 -10.32 52.88 -94.11
N GLY A 647 -10.78 52.47 -92.93
CA GLY A 647 -12.03 52.96 -92.33
C GLY A 647 -13.30 52.88 -93.21
N ARG A 648 -13.98 51.72 -93.21
CA ARG A 648 -15.29 51.43 -93.82
C ARG A 648 -15.36 51.43 -95.36
N SER A 649 -15.67 50.26 -95.92
CA SER A 649 -16.41 50.09 -97.18
C SER A 649 -17.71 49.33 -96.89
N GLY A 650 -18.79 49.64 -97.61
CA GLY A 650 -20.14 49.13 -97.32
C GLY A 650 -20.71 48.19 -98.37
N ALA A 651 -22.00 47.85 -98.16
CA ALA A 651 -22.88 46.99 -98.96
C ALA A 651 -22.75 45.47 -98.74
N ALA A 652 -23.86 44.85 -98.31
CA ALA A 652 -24.05 43.41 -98.17
C ALA A 652 -24.68 42.81 -99.46
N PRO A 653 -24.45 41.53 -99.79
CA PRO A 653 -25.17 40.84 -100.87
C PRO A 653 -26.50 40.23 -100.38
N GLN A 654 -27.53 40.32 -101.22
CA GLN A 654 -28.75 39.50 -101.13
C GLN A 654 -28.54 38.10 -101.79
N PRO A 655 -29.43 37.12 -101.54
CA PRO A 655 -29.11 35.69 -101.70
C PRO A 655 -29.27 35.14 -103.12
N ALA A 656 -28.62 34.00 -103.38
CA ALA A 656 -28.74 33.19 -104.61
C ALA A 656 -29.56 31.89 -104.36
N PRO A 657 -30.12 31.25 -105.42
CA PRO A 657 -31.26 30.34 -105.26
C PRO A 657 -30.95 28.89 -104.88
N VAL A 658 -31.99 28.21 -104.39
CA VAL A 658 -32.01 26.79 -103.99
C VAL A 658 -32.14 25.85 -105.20
N PRO A 659 -31.44 24.71 -105.25
CA PRO A 659 -31.83 23.54 -106.05
C PRO A 659 -32.75 22.59 -105.26
N MET A 660 -33.72 21.96 -105.93
CA MET A 660 -34.70 21.05 -105.30
C MET A 660 -34.33 19.56 -105.36
N THR A 661 -34.89 18.79 -104.41
CA THR A 661 -34.98 17.31 -104.35
C THR A 661 -33.69 16.58 -103.95
N SER A 662 -33.70 15.44 -103.24
CA SER A 662 -34.79 14.51 -102.90
C SER A 662 -34.73 13.97 -101.45
N GLY A 663 -35.85 13.50 -100.90
CA GLY A 663 -35.93 12.81 -99.58
C GLY A 663 -35.42 11.35 -99.61
N PRO A 664 -35.58 10.54 -98.52
CA PRO A 664 -36.90 10.32 -97.91
C PRO A 664 -36.96 10.23 -96.35
N GLN A 665 -38.14 9.84 -95.88
CA GLN A 665 -38.70 9.77 -94.53
C GLN A 665 -38.06 8.79 -93.53
N GLY A 666 -38.40 8.98 -92.24
CA GLY A 666 -38.48 7.94 -91.19
C GLY A 666 -37.61 8.23 -89.97
N GLY A 667 -38.10 8.20 -88.72
CA GLY A 667 -39.46 7.99 -88.23
C GLY A 667 -39.46 7.57 -86.74
N GLN A 668 -40.44 8.07 -85.98
CA GLN A 668 -40.62 7.93 -84.50
C GLN A 668 -39.66 8.77 -83.64
#